data_AF-A0A0C2QXR6-F1
#
_entry.id   AF-A0A0C2QXR6-F1
#
_cell.length_a   1.000
_cell.length_b   1.000
_cell.length_c   1.000
_cell.angle_alpha   90.00
_cell.angle_beta   90.00
_cell.angle_gamma   90.00
#
_symmetry.space_group_name_H-M   'P 1'
#
loop_
_entity.id
_entity.type
_entity.pdbx_description
1 polymer ?
#
loop_
_entity_poly.entity_id
_entity_poly.type
_entity_poly.pdbx_seq_one_letter_code
_entity_poly.pdbx_strand_id
1 'polypeptide(L)'
;MNVLVTGGYGFIGSFIAERFFKENHRIFIIDNLISGKKENIDFKHRSFIGDVTDEKCESFFKAHSFDVVIHCAAQTSVQRSIEKPFEDSSTNILGLINMLNLSIKYGVEKFVFCSSAAVYGENPTLPLKEGEHLDPVSPYGINKMNGELYCRKWEELYGLSSLVLRFANVYGPRQHVSAESGVISIYTTNLSKQQPITVFGTGDQTRDFIYAGDVAEAVYRGVISGLSGTYNVSNNIQTSINELVARLTKENPGYSVERVASKKGDIAFSQLDNTSLKRDLDWVPKYSLDEGLKATLEYYKNKPAVKPVKEMKNRSPLWNSHWMYLAENIVLFFIFYALSILAVPAVESIDFWMIYVLLAALLFGKTQALLSSFLAISVHVNQALSSGREMGSLFMDNELLATFTIYLLIGLIISYVVDRRKIELKFTKDELASSRNQYSFLATVYEETLEIKNELQQQILRSDNGIGQIYQATRSLDSLEPEALFTGSIHVLEETLKSRHFAIYSIAPNGFARLVAKSKDQEFLPAASLKIDKGTLVDKAITQKQIGFNQSLSSTEPFFVAPIVQQNETVAMIVCYDASFQQLTLSFQNLVDVVTRLISAALERSSSYIQEINNERYIEDTNALKPAYFSRILAQKQQAADTLQIPYTLLFINEKAFNTEKLQLIGSILRTTDYFGFDEKGDLYIVLSNTELNDAGMVIERLAGKYIEASVIEKEMPHVG
;
A
#
# COMPACT_ATOMS: atom_id res chain seq x y z
N MET A 1 -0.87 5.49 -5.98
CA MET A 1 -2.29 5.62 -5.64
C MET A 1 -2.62 4.80 -4.40
N ASN A 2 -3.64 5.23 -3.65
CA ASN A 2 -4.34 4.49 -2.61
C ASN A 2 -5.54 3.78 -3.24
N VAL A 3 -5.50 2.45 -3.29
CA VAL A 3 -6.50 1.63 -3.98
C VAL A 3 -7.27 0.81 -2.97
N LEU A 4 -8.58 1.06 -2.88
CA LEU A 4 -9.50 0.26 -2.08
C LEU A 4 -10.07 -0.88 -2.92
N VAL A 5 -9.85 -2.13 -2.50
CA VAL A 5 -10.45 -3.32 -3.10
C VAL A 5 -11.45 -3.92 -2.12
N THR A 6 -12.74 -3.73 -2.38
CA THR A 6 -13.77 -4.45 -1.61
C THR A 6 -13.84 -5.90 -2.09
N GLY A 7 -14.01 -6.86 -1.19
CA GLY A 7 -13.88 -8.29 -1.52
C GLY A 7 -12.43 -8.69 -1.83
N GLY A 8 -11.45 -7.93 -1.34
CA GLY A 8 -10.02 -8.09 -1.66
C GLY A 8 -9.40 -9.39 -1.13
N TYR A 9 -10.00 -10.04 -0.13
CA TYR A 9 -9.59 -11.39 0.29
C TYR A 9 -10.31 -12.49 -0.49
N GLY A 10 -11.24 -12.14 -1.37
CA GLY A 10 -11.88 -13.05 -2.31
C GLY A 10 -10.96 -13.50 -3.45
N PHE A 11 -11.47 -14.40 -4.30
CA PHE A 11 -10.73 -14.95 -5.43
C PHE A 11 -10.22 -13.85 -6.38
N ILE A 12 -11.11 -13.16 -7.10
CA ILE A 12 -10.74 -12.15 -8.09
C ILE A 12 -10.11 -10.92 -7.41
N GLY A 13 -10.69 -10.48 -6.28
CA GLY A 13 -10.20 -9.33 -5.52
C GLY A 13 -8.74 -9.48 -5.10
N SER A 14 -8.30 -10.69 -4.70
CA SER A 14 -6.91 -10.91 -4.31
C SER A 14 -5.92 -10.80 -5.47
N PHE A 15 -6.30 -11.27 -6.67
CA PHE A 15 -5.48 -11.10 -7.88
C PHE A 15 -5.36 -9.63 -8.27
N ILE A 16 -6.46 -8.88 -8.18
CA ILE A 16 -6.46 -7.43 -8.44
C ILE A 16 -5.56 -6.72 -7.42
N ALA A 17 -5.77 -6.97 -6.12
CA ALA A 17 -4.96 -6.39 -5.07
C ALA A 17 -3.45 -6.67 -5.27
N GLU A 18 -3.09 -7.91 -5.58
CA GLU A 18 -1.70 -8.30 -5.87
C GLU A 18 -1.13 -7.58 -7.08
N ARG A 19 -1.94 -7.44 -8.15
CA ARG A 19 -1.52 -6.76 -9.38
C ARG A 19 -1.17 -5.30 -9.14
N PHE A 20 -1.99 -4.57 -8.38
CA PHE A 20 -1.72 -3.18 -8.00
C PHE A 20 -0.56 -3.06 -7.01
N PHE A 21 -0.43 -4.00 -6.06
CA PHE A 21 0.70 -4.02 -5.12
C PHE A 21 2.05 -4.16 -5.83
N LYS A 22 2.14 -5.03 -6.84
CA LYS A 22 3.36 -5.21 -7.66
C LYS A 22 3.83 -3.94 -8.38
N GLU A 23 2.95 -2.94 -8.52
CA GLU A 23 3.23 -1.63 -9.14
C GLU A 23 3.41 -0.53 -8.08
N ASN A 24 3.72 -0.93 -6.84
CA ASN A 24 3.96 -0.04 -5.71
C ASN A 24 2.76 0.85 -5.33
N HIS A 25 1.53 0.38 -5.59
CA HIS A 25 0.32 1.03 -5.06
C HIS A 25 0.02 0.60 -3.64
N ARG A 26 -0.58 1.50 -2.86
CA ARG A 26 -1.00 1.22 -1.48
C ARG A 26 -2.37 0.55 -1.50
N ILE A 27 -2.46 -0.63 -0.91
CA ILE A 27 -3.66 -1.46 -0.96
C ILE A 27 -4.45 -1.37 0.34
N PHE A 28 -5.75 -1.14 0.20
CA PHE A 28 -6.74 -1.16 1.27
C PHE A 28 -7.82 -2.18 0.91
N ILE A 29 -8.33 -2.92 1.90
CA ILE A 29 -9.30 -3.98 1.69
C ILE A 29 -10.50 -3.79 2.61
N ILE A 30 -11.72 -3.94 2.08
CA ILE A 30 -12.93 -4.16 2.88
C ILE A 30 -13.45 -5.55 2.54
N ASP A 31 -13.60 -6.42 3.53
CA ASP A 31 -14.07 -7.79 3.31
C ASP A 31 -14.67 -8.36 4.61
N ASN A 32 -15.79 -9.07 4.51
CA ASN A 32 -16.48 -9.68 5.65
C ASN A 32 -16.03 -11.13 5.94
N LEU A 33 -15.11 -11.68 5.15
CA LEU A 33 -14.55 -13.03 5.26
C LEU A 33 -15.58 -14.17 5.16
N ILE A 34 -16.78 -13.91 4.62
CA ILE A 34 -17.78 -14.97 4.40
C ILE A 34 -17.27 -15.97 3.36
N SER A 35 -16.72 -15.45 2.24
CA SER A 35 -16.12 -16.26 1.16
C SER A 35 -14.64 -15.96 0.95
N GLY A 36 -14.17 -14.78 1.37
CA GLY A 36 -12.78 -14.37 1.34
C GLY A 36 -11.93 -15.04 2.42
N LYS A 37 -10.62 -15.16 2.16
CA LYS A 37 -9.66 -15.70 3.12
C LYS A 37 -8.45 -14.79 3.23
N LYS A 38 -8.07 -14.42 4.45
CA LYS A 38 -6.88 -13.57 4.70
C LYS A 38 -5.60 -14.16 4.08
N GLU A 39 -5.46 -15.49 4.07
CA GLU A 39 -4.34 -16.21 3.45
C GLU A 39 -4.21 -16.00 1.92
N ASN A 40 -5.19 -15.37 1.26
CA ASN A 40 -5.08 -15.04 -0.16
C ASN A 40 -4.18 -13.82 -0.43
N ILE A 41 -3.79 -13.08 0.61
CA ILE A 41 -2.91 -11.91 0.54
C ILE A 41 -1.73 -12.11 1.49
N ASP A 42 -0.52 -12.04 0.98
CA ASP A 42 0.75 -12.21 1.72
C ASP A 42 1.60 -10.93 1.77
N PHE A 43 1.17 -9.87 1.09
CA PHE A 43 1.85 -8.60 1.04
C PHE A 43 1.23 -7.56 1.97
N LYS A 44 1.95 -6.46 2.21
CA LYS A 44 1.51 -5.38 3.11
C LYS A 44 0.29 -4.64 2.55
N HIS A 45 -0.76 -4.56 3.37
CA HIS A 45 -2.02 -3.86 3.06
C HIS A 45 -2.68 -3.42 4.37
N ARG A 46 -3.71 -2.57 4.28
CA ARG A 46 -4.63 -2.30 5.41
C ARG A 46 -5.99 -2.88 5.13
N SER A 47 -6.74 -3.20 6.18
CA SER A 47 -8.03 -3.85 6.01
C SER A 47 -9.05 -3.43 7.04
N PHE A 48 -10.29 -3.25 6.60
CA PHE A 48 -11.47 -3.24 7.45
C PHE A 48 -12.19 -4.58 7.30
N ILE A 49 -12.28 -5.34 8.40
CA ILE A 49 -13.03 -6.59 8.43
C ILE A 49 -14.48 -6.29 8.77
N GLY A 50 -15.34 -6.26 7.75
CA GLY A 50 -16.73 -5.88 7.87
C GLY A 50 -17.48 -5.97 6.54
N ASP A 51 -18.80 -5.85 6.61
CA ASP A 51 -19.67 -5.90 5.44
C ASP A 51 -19.68 -4.56 4.71
N VAL A 52 -19.75 -4.58 3.38
CA VAL A 52 -19.86 -3.35 2.57
C VAL A 52 -21.19 -2.61 2.78
N THR A 53 -22.17 -3.24 3.42
CA THR A 53 -23.43 -2.59 3.85
C THR A 53 -23.31 -1.87 5.20
N ASP A 54 -22.22 -2.10 5.96
CA ASP A 54 -22.06 -1.51 7.30
C ASP A 54 -21.74 -0.01 7.19
N GLU A 55 -22.45 0.81 7.97
CA GLU A 55 -22.20 2.25 8.10
C GLU A 55 -20.77 2.53 8.61
N LYS A 56 -20.17 1.58 9.33
CA LYS A 56 -18.79 1.67 9.82
C LYS A 56 -17.77 1.76 8.69
N CYS A 57 -18.10 1.35 7.47
CA CYS A 57 -17.21 1.60 6.32
C CYS A 57 -16.85 3.10 6.19
N GLU A 58 -17.75 4.01 6.58
CA GLU A 58 -17.48 5.45 6.57
C GLU A 58 -16.22 5.80 7.37
N SER A 59 -16.05 5.19 8.55
CA SER A 59 -14.90 5.47 9.40
C SER A 59 -13.58 5.03 8.75
N PHE A 60 -13.60 4.00 7.92
CA PHE A 60 -12.44 3.55 7.15
C PHE A 60 -12.11 4.52 6.00
N PHE A 61 -13.12 5.04 5.31
CA PHE A 61 -12.97 6.13 4.32
C PHE A 61 -12.54 7.45 4.96
N LYS A 62 -12.94 7.73 6.20
CA LYS A 62 -12.51 8.92 6.94
C LYS A 62 -11.05 8.83 7.37
N ALA A 63 -10.60 7.65 7.77
CA ALA A 63 -9.22 7.41 8.18
C ALA A 63 -8.23 7.36 7.00
N HIS A 64 -8.73 7.09 5.78
CA HIS A 64 -7.91 6.84 4.61
C HIS A 64 -8.49 7.51 3.36
N SER A 65 -7.68 8.31 2.66
CA SER A 65 -8.07 8.85 1.34
C SER A 65 -7.82 7.81 0.25
N PHE A 66 -8.80 7.54 -0.60
CA PHE A 66 -8.70 6.60 -1.71
C PHE A 66 -8.80 7.32 -3.05
N ASP A 67 -7.88 7.02 -3.97
CA ASP A 67 -7.93 7.55 -5.33
C ASP A 67 -8.90 6.72 -6.18
N VAL A 68 -8.92 5.40 -5.93
CA VAL A 68 -9.69 4.43 -6.71
C VAL A 68 -10.37 3.42 -5.77
N VAL A 69 -11.65 3.14 -6.05
CA VAL A 69 -12.39 2.05 -5.42
C VAL A 69 -12.69 0.98 -6.46
N ILE A 70 -12.24 -0.25 -6.20
CA ILE A 70 -12.52 -1.43 -7.02
C ILE A 70 -13.50 -2.32 -6.25
N HIS A 71 -14.73 -2.38 -6.74
CA HIS A 71 -15.82 -3.06 -6.08
C HIS A 71 -15.96 -4.52 -6.54
N CYS A 72 -15.26 -5.43 -5.86
CA CYS A 72 -15.37 -6.88 -6.08
C CYS A 72 -16.26 -7.60 -5.04
N ALA A 73 -16.62 -6.94 -3.93
CA ALA A 73 -17.48 -7.53 -2.90
C ALA A 73 -18.87 -7.84 -3.48
N ALA A 74 -19.26 -9.12 -3.45
CA ALA A 74 -20.54 -9.56 -3.97
C ALA A 74 -20.91 -10.93 -3.40
N GLN A 75 -22.21 -11.21 -3.36
CA GLN A 75 -22.72 -12.58 -3.35
C GLN A 75 -22.66 -13.07 -4.80
N THR A 76 -21.82 -14.05 -5.11
CA THR A 76 -21.50 -14.45 -6.49
C THR A 76 -22.20 -15.72 -6.99
N SER A 77 -22.90 -16.45 -6.12
CA SER A 77 -23.57 -17.70 -6.46
C SER A 77 -24.96 -17.44 -7.07
N VAL A 78 -25.13 -17.87 -8.32
CA VAL A 78 -26.42 -17.80 -9.03
C VAL A 78 -27.49 -18.62 -8.30
N GLN A 79 -27.15 -19.85 -7.87
CA GLN A 79 -28.09 -20.73 -7.18
C GLN A 79 -28.56 -20.11 -5.86
N ARG A 80 -27.62 -19.62 -5.05
CA ARG A 80 -27.94 -18.94 -3.79
C ARG A 80 -28.77 -17.67 -4.01
N SER A 81 -28.57 -16.97 -5.12
CA SER A 81 -29.39 -15.78 -5.44
C SER A 81 -30.85 -16.14 -5.68
N ILE A 82 -31.13 -17.33 -6.23
CA ILE A 82 -32.50 -17.84 -6.43
C ILE A 82 -33.10 -18.30 -5.09
N GLU A 83 -32.31 -18.98 -4.27
CA GLU A 83 -32.76 -19.49 -2.96
C GLU A 83 -32.96 -18.37 -1.93
N LYS A 84 -32.12 -17.33 -2.00
CA LYS A 84 -32.04 -16.24 -1.03
C LYS A 84 -31.89 -14.86 -1.70
N PRO A 85 -32.88 -14.41 -2.48
CA PRO A 85 -32.77 -13.18 -3.28
C PRO A 85 -32.59 -11.91 -2.44
N PHE A 86 -33.10 -11.90 -1.19
CA PHE A 86 -32.92 -10.77 -0.29
C PHE A 86 -31.45 -10.63 0.18
N GLU A 87 -30.80 -11.73 0.58
CA GLU A 87 -29.38 -11.72 0.97
C GLU A 87 -28.49 -11.28 -0.21
N ASP A 88 -28.82 -11.77 -1.42
CA ASP A 88 -28.13 -11.38 -2.65
C ASP A 88 -28.24 -9.88 -2.93
N SER A 89 -29.47 -9.34 -2.89
CA SER A 89 -29.74 -7.93 -3.17
C SER A 89 -29.17 -7.00 -2.09
N SER A 90 -29.20 -7.43 -0.83
CA SER A 90 -28.59 -6.67 0.27
C SER A 90 -27.09 -6.44 0.00
N THR A 91 -26.37 -7.50 -0.37
CA THR A 91 -24.92 -7.38 -0.63
C THR A 91 -24.64 -6.66 -1.95
N ASN A 92 -25.29 -7.09 -3.03
CA ASN A 92 -24.97 -6.67 -4.38
C ASN A 92 -25.50 -5.28 -4.76
N ILE A 93 -26.59 -4.82 -4.12
CA ILE A 93 -27.21 -3.50 -4.39
C ILE A 93 -26.97 -2.54 -3.22
N LEU A 94 -27.37 -2.88 -1.99
CA LEU A 94 -27.22 -1.95 -0.88
C LEU A 94 -25.74 -1.72 -0.56
N GLY A 95 -24.92 -2.77 -0.63
CA GLY A 95 -23.46 -2.66 -0.48
C GLY A 95 -22.83 -1.78 -1.56
N LEU A 96 -23.26 -1.93 -2.81
CA LEU A 96 -22.82 -1.07 -3.91
C LEU A 96 -23.19 0.40 -3.68
N ILE A 97 -24.45 0.67 -3.32
CA ILE A 97 -24.93 2.03 -3.06
C ILE A 97 -24.14 2.68 -1.91
N ASN A 98 -23.87 1.94 -0.84
CA ASN A 98 -23.04 2.44 0.26
C ASN A 98 -21.64 2.83 -0.24
N MET A 99 -20.97 1.95 -0.99
CA MET A 99 -19.64 2.22 -1.52
C MET A 99 -19.63 3.41 -2.49
N LEU A 100 -20.60 3.51 -3.39
CA LEU A 100 -20.75 4.65 -4.30
C LEU A 100 -20.97 5.98 -3.54
N ASN A 101 -21.80 5.98 -2.50
CA ASN A 101 -22.06 7.16 -1.67
C ASN A 101 -20.82 7.60 -0.89
N LEU A 102 -20.10 6.65 -0.30
CA LEU A 102 -18.85 6.93 0.39
C LEU A 102 -17.78 7.44 -0.58
N SER A 103 -17.70 6.86 -1.78
CA SER A 103 -16.79 7.33 -2.83
C SER A 103 -17.01 8.80 -3.17
N ILE A 104 -18.26 9.24 -3.34
CA ILE A 104 -18.56 10.67 -3.58
C ILE A 104 -18.20 11.50 -2.35
N LYS A 105 -18.66 11.10 -1.18
CA LYS A 105 -18.51 11.86 0.07
C LYS A 105 -17.05 12.15 0.42
N TYR A 106 -16.14 11.25 0.05
CA TYR A 106 -14.70 11.36 0.33
C TYR A 106 -13.83 11.64 -0.89
N GLY A 107 -14.43 12.01 -2.03
CA GLY A 107 -13.70 12.51 -3.20
C GLY A 107 -12.87 11.46 -3.94
N VAL A 108 -13.38 10.23 -4.06
CA VAL A 108 -12.77 9.18 -4.90
C VAL A 108 -12.87 9.59 -6.37
N GLU A 109 -11.76 9.51 -7.10
CA GLU A 109 -11.69 9.93 -8.50
C GLU A 109 -12.35 8.91 -9.44
N LYS A 110 -12.17 7.61 -9.15
CA LYS A 110 -12.62 6.53 -10.03
C LYS A 110 -13.22 5.34 -9.27
N PHE A 111 -14.36 4.86 -9.77
CA PHE A 111 -15.04 3.68 -9.26
C PHE A 111 -15.08 2.57 -10.30
N VAL A 112 -14.48 1.42 -9.99
CA VAL A 112 -14.51 0.23 -10.87
C VAL A 112 -15.52 -0.77 -10.33
N PHE A 113 -16.49 -1.13 -11.14
CA PHE A 113 -17.51 -2.13 -10.81
C PHE A 113 -17.27 -3.44 -11.55
N CYS A 114 -17.10 -4.52 -10.78
CA CYS A 114 -16.97 -5.88 -11.34
C CYS A 114 -18.36 -6.47 -11.62
N SER A 115 -18.80 -6.36 -12.87
CA SER A 115 -20.03 -6.97 -13.39
C SER A 115 -19.77 -8.38 -13.94
N SER A 116 -20.75 -8.97 -14.64
CA SER A 116 -20.72 -10.38 -15.05
C SER A 116 -21.42 -10.58 -16.39
N ALA A 117 -20.98 -11.58 -17.16
CA ALA A 117 -21.69 -12.09 -18.33
C ALA A 117 -23.15 -12.50 -18.06
N ALA A 118 -23.52 -12.77 -16.79
CA ALA A 118 -24.87 -13.12 -16.39
C ALA A 118 -25.93 -12.04 -16.73
N VAL A 119 -25.52 -10.80 -17.00
CA VAL A 119 -26.41 -9.72 -17.44
C VAL A 119 -27.03 -9.97 -18.82
N TYR A 120 -26.39 -10.80 -19.66
CA TYR A 120 -26.86 -11.07 -21.01
C TYR A 120 -27.95 -12.15 -21.09
N GLY A 121 -28.04 -13.04 -20.10
CA GLY A 121 -28.99 -14.16 -20.11
C GLY A 121 -28.80 -15.14 -21.27
N GLU A 122 -29.90 -15.57 -21.88
CA GLU A 122 -29.93 -16.53 -23.00
C GLU A 122 -29.88 -15.84 -24.37
N ASN A 123 -29.03 -14.83 -24.52
CA ASN A 123 -28.93 -14.09 -25.77
C ASN A 123 -28.24 -14.92 -26.88
N PRO A 124 -28.88 -15.13 -28.05
CA PRO A 124 -28.31 -15.93 -29.13
C PRO A 124 -27.23 -15.21 -29.97
N THR A 125 -26.98 -13.91 -29.78
CA THR A 125 -26.04 -13.12 -30.60
C THR A 125 -24.58 -13.30 -30.19
N LEU A 126 -24.01 -14.48 -30.45
CA LEU A 126 -22.62 -14.79 -30.12
C LEU A 126 -21.65 -14.38 -31.25
N PRO A 127 -20.49 -13.75 -30.94
CA PRO A 127 -20.05 -13.29 -29.62
C PRO A 127 -20.79 -12.04 -29.15
N LEU A 128 -21.10 -11.98 -27.85
CA LEU A 128 -21.89 -10.91 -27.22
C LEU A 128 -21.07 -9.63 -27.10
N LYS A 129 -21.58 -8.54 -27.67
CA LYS A 129 -21.00 -7.20 -27.58
C LYS A 129 -21.58 -6.42 -26.41
N GLU A 130 -20.92 -5.34 -25.99
CA GLU A 130 -21.37 -4.54 -24.83
C GLU A 130 -22.76 -3.90 -25.03
N GLY A 131 -23.11 -3.57 -26.28
CA GLY A 131 -24.39 -2.98 -26.67
C GLY A 131 -25.54 -3.96 -26.93
N GLU A 132 -25.31 -5.27 -26.77
CA GLU A 132 -26.37 -6.27 -26.91
C GLU A 132 -27.45 -6.14 -25.82
N HIS A 133 -28.65 -6.65 -26.12
CA HIS A 133 -29.75 -6.64 -25.16
C HIS A 133 -29.40 -7.46 -23.90
N LEU A 134 -29.77 -6.91 -22.74
CA LEU A 134 -29.56 -7.52 -21.43
C LEU A 134 -30.88 -8.14 -20.95
N ASP A 135 -30.89 -9.45 -20.76
CA ASP A 135 -32.05 -10.20 -20.27
C ASP A 135 -31.66 -11.22 -19.20
N PRO A 136 -31.20 -10.77 -18.01
CA PRO A 136 -30.68 -11.67 -16.99
C PRO A 136 -31.73 -12.64 -16.46
N VAL A 137 -31.41 -13.94 -16.46
CA VAL A 137 -32.32 -15.02 -16.04
C VAL A 137 -32.28 -15.35 -14.54
N SER A 138 -31.47 -14.63 -13.75
CA SER A 138 -31.28 -14.89 -12.32
C SER A 138 -31.24 -13.60 -11.48
N PRO A 139 -31.61 -13.65 -10.19
CA PRO A 139 -31.49 -12.49 -9.29
C PRO A 139 -30.07 -11.92 -9.24
N TYR A 140 -29.04 -12.78 -9.27
CA TYR A 140 -27.64 -12.35 -9.38
C TYR A 140 -27.40 -11.50 -10.65
N GLY A 141 -27.83 -11.99 -11.81
CA GLY A 141 -27.70 -11.27 -13.08
C GLY A 141 -28.47 -9.95 -13.08
N ILE A 142 -29.69 -9.94 -12.53
CA ILE A 142 -30.51 -8.73 -12.36
C ILE A 142 -29.78 -7.70 -11.49
N ASN A 143 -29.20 -8.14 -10.37
CA ASN A 143 -28.50 -7.25 -9.46
C ASN A 143 -27.19 -6.71 -10.07
N LYS A 144 -26.47 -7.50 -10.86
CA LYS A 144 -25.33 -6.99 -11.63
C LYS A 144 -25.75 -5.95 -12.66
N MET A 145 -26.80 -6.21 -13.45
CA MET A 145 -27.35 -5.26 -14.41
C MET A 145 -27.79 -3.94 -13.73
N ASN A 146 -28.51 -4.04 -12.60
CA ASN A 146 -28.89 -2.87 -11.81
C ASN A 146 -27.66 -2.11 -11.28
N GLY A 147 -26.61 -2.82 -10.87
CA GLY A 147 -25.35 -2.21 -10.45
C GLY A 147 -24.70 -1.37 -11.55
N GLU A 148 -24.71 -1.84 -12.80
CA GLU A 148 -24.22 -1.06 -13.95
C GLU A 148 -25.04 0.23 -14.14
N LEU A 149 -26.36 0.13 -13.97
CA LEU A 149 -27.25 1.30 -14.01
C LEU A 149 -26.92 2.29 -12.89
N TYR A 150 -26.70 1.82 -11.67
CA TYR A 150 -26.30 2.67 -10.53
C TYR A 150 -24.98 3.38 -10.81
N CYS A 151 -23.94 2.68 -11.27
CA CYS A 151 -22.65 3.30 -11.62
C CYS A 151 -22.80 4.41 -12.65
N ARG A 152 -23.50 4.13 -13.77
CA ARG A 152 -23.78 5.14 -14.79
C ARG A 152 -24.54 6.34 -14.23
N LYS A 153 -25.58 6.11 -13.41
CA LYS A 153 -26.36 7.21 -12.82
C LYS A 153 -25.57 8.02 -11.80
N TRP A 154 -24.64 7.41 -11.08
CA TRP A 154 -23.75 8.14 -10.17
C TRP A 154 -22.76 9.02 -10.92
N GLU A 155 -22.27 8.55 -12.07
CA GLU A 155 -21.47 9.38 -12.97
C GLU A 155 -22.29 10.57 -13.51
N GLU A 156 -23.50 10.34 -14.02
CA GLU A 156 -24.38 11.40 -14.55
C GLU A 156 -24.81 12.43 -13.49
N LEU A 157 -25.12 11.99 -12.26
CA LEU A 157 -25.66 12.85 -11.21
C LEU A 157 -24.59 13.55 -10.38
N TYR A 158 -23.46 12.89 -10.13
CA TYR A 158 -22.46 13.33 -9.16
C TYR A 158 -21.05 13.42 -9.72
N GLY A 159 -20.83 13.09 -11.00
CA GLY A 159 -19.53 13.19 -11.65
C GLY A 159 -18.51 12.13 -11.22
N LEU A 160 -18.94 11.05 -10.57
CA LEU A 160 -18.05 9.95 -10.19
C LEU A 160 -17.72 9.09 -11.42
N SER A 161 -16.51 9.21 -11.96
CA SER A 161 -16.07 8.41 -13.11
C SER A 161 -16.19 6.93 -12.81
N SER A 162 -16.92 6.19 -13.65
CA SER A 162 -17.16 4.77 -13.44
C SER A 162 -16.63 3.90 -14.58
N LEU A 163 -16.06 2.75 -14.23
CA LEU A 163 -15.63 1.72 -15.17
C LEU A 163 -16.31 0.39 -14.79
N VAL A 164 -17.19 -0.09 -15.66
CA VAL A 164 -17.91 -1.36 -15.50
C VAL A 164 -17.22 -2.42 -16.34
N LEU A 165 -16.84 -3.53 -15.70
CA LEU A 165 -16.18 -4.64 -16.36
C LEU A 165 -17.03 -5.91 -16.24
N ARG A 166 -17.58 -6.38 -17.35
CA ARG A 166 -18.37 -7.62 -17.43
C ARG A 166 -17.42 -8.80 -17.62
N PHE A 167 -17.20 -9.53 -16.54
CA PHE A 167 -16.33 -10.71 -16.58
C PHE A 167 -17.04 -11.92 -17.18
N ALA A 168 -16.33 -12.64 -18.06
CA ALA A 168 -16.69 -13.98 -18.48
C ALA A 168 -16.48 -15.00 -17.32
N ASN A 169 -16.32 -16.30 -17.63
CA ASN A 169 -16.11 -17.32 -16.60
C ASN A 169 -14.67 -17.30 -16.08
N VAL A 170 -14.45 -16.49 -15.04
CA VAL A 170 -13.13 -16.36 -14.41
C VAL A 170 -12.73 -17.63 -13.65
N TYR A 171 -11.50 -18.10 -13.87
CA TYR A 171 -10.93 -19.25 -13.19
C TYR A 171 -9.45 -19.04 -12.82
N GLY A 172 -8.97 -19.80 -11.84
CA GLY A 172 -7.59 -19.70 -11.38
C GLY A 172 -7.34 -20.23 -9.97
N PRO A 173 -6.10 -20.10 -9.48
CA PRO A 173 -5.76 -20.28 -8.06
C PRO A 173 -6.65 -19.47 -7.12
N ARG A 174 -6.75 -19.84 -5.84
CA ARG A 174 -7.54 -19.13 -4.79
C ARG A 174 -9.06 -19.13 -4.98
N GLN A 175 -9.60 -19.67 -6.07
CA GLN A 175 -11.05 -19.79 -6.27
C GLN A 175 -11.67 -20.63 -5.14
N HIS A 176 -12.68 -20.11 -4.44
CA HIS A 176 -13.31 -20.89 -3.37
C HIS A 176 -14.00 -22.12 -3.96
N VAL A 177 -13.90 -23.28 -3.29
CA VAL A 177 -14.54 -24.53 -3.71
C VAL A 177 -15.76 -24.80 -2.82
N SER A 178 -16.94 -24.74 -3.41
CA SER A 178 -18.24 -25.04 -2.84
C SER A 178 -19.10 -25.73 -3.90
N ALA A 179 -20.24 -26.31 -3.52
CA ALA A 179 -21.16 -26.94 -4.48
C ALA A 179 -21.66 -25.99 -5.58
N GLU A 180 -21.48 -24.67 -5.37
CA GLU A 180 -21.93 -23.57 -6.21
C GLU A 180 -20.77 -22.83 -6.92
N SER A 181 -19.54 -23.35 -6.81
CA SER A 181 -18.34 -22.72 -7.38
C SER A 181 -18.21 -22.92 -8.89
N GLY A 182 -17.33 -22.15 -9.52
CA GLY A 182 -17.01 -22.29 -10.94
C GLY A 182 -16.55 -23.71 -11.29
N VAL A 183 -17.02 -24.23 -12.43
CA VAL A 183 -16.84 -25.63 -12.85
C VAL A 183 -15.38 -26.11 -12.82
N ILE A 184 -14.43 -25.24 -13.20
CA ILE A 184 -12.99 -25.57 -13.16
C ILE A 184 -12.53 -25.85 -11.73
N SER A 185 -12.90 -25.03 -10.74
CA SER A 185 -12.51 -25.24 -9.34
C SER A 185 -13.09 -26.53 -8.74
N ILE A 186 -14.32 -26.89 -9.13
CA ILE A 186 -14.96 -28.15 -8.71
C ILE A 186 -14.19 -29.32 -9.30
N TYR A 187 -13.92 -29.29 -10.62
CA TYR A 187 -13.23 -30.39 -11.28
C TYR A 187 -11.80 -30.55 -10.79
N THR A 188 -11.01 -29.47 -10.68
CA THR A 188 -9.64 -29.54 -10.17
C THR A 188 -9.57 -30.01 -8.72
N THR A 189 -10.56 -29.66 -7.89
CA THR A 189 -10.65 -30.17 -6.52
C THR A 189 -11.03 -31.65 -6.48
N ASN A 190 -12.03 -32.07 -7.26
CA ASN A 190 -12.40 -33.48 -7.35
C ASN A 190 -11.22 -34.32 -7.84
N LEU A 191 -10.48 -33.82 -8.83
CA LEU A 191 -9.23 -34.43 -9.29
C LEU A 191 -8.20 -34.53 -8.15
N SER A 192 -7.95 -33.45 -7.40
CA SER A 192 -7.04 -33.49 -6.25
C SER A 192 -7.46 -34.49 -5.15
N LYS A 193 -8.76 -34.80 -5.06
CA LYS A 193 -9.37 -35.70 -4.06
C LYS A 193 -9.66 -37.10 -4.59
N GLN A 194 -9.26 -37.43 -5.82
CA GLN A 194 -9.58 -38.73 -6.44
C GLN A 194 -11.11 -39.01 -6.51
N GLN A 195 -11.91 -37.96 -6.72
CA GLN A 195 -13.37 -38.04 -6.86
C GLN A 195 -13.80 -37.90 -8.33
N PRO A 196 -14.96 -38.48 -8.72
CA PRO A 196 -15.47 -38.37 -10.08
C PRO A 196 -15.76 -36.91 -10.49
N ILE A 197 -15.66 -36.65 -11.78
CA ILE A 197 -16.10 -35.39 -12.39
C ILE A 197 -17.59 -35.51 -12.72
N THR A 198 -18.41 -34.63 -12.16
CA THR A 198 -19.86 -34.61 -12.43
C THR A 198 -20.20 -33.60 -13.52
N VAL A 199 -20.70 -34.07 -14.66
CA VAL A 199 -21.17 -33.25 -15.78
C VAL A 199 -22.71 -33.18 -15.75
N PHE A 200 -23.25 -31.96 -15.75
CA PHE A 200 -24.69 -31.72 -15.82
C PHE A 200 -25.15 -31.64 -17.28
N GLY A 201 -26.14 -32.45 -17.66
CA GLY A 201 -26.65 -32.54 -19.02
C GLY A 201 -25.71 -33.29 -19.97
N THR A 202 -25.70 -32.90 -21.25
CA THR A 202 -24.86 -33.54 -22.28
C THR A 202 -23.39 -33.14 -22.18
N GLY A 203 -23.10 -31.97 -21.62
CA GLY A 203 -21.76 -31.38 -21.56
C GLY A 203 -21.43 -30.48 -22.77
N ASP A 204 -22.38 -30.28 -23.69
CA ASP A 204 -22.18 -29.50 -24.92
C ASP A 204 -22.34 -27.99 -24.70
N GLN A 205 -22.82 -27.59 -23.51
CA GLN A 205 -22.90 -26.18 -23.15
C GLN A 205 -21.50 -25.56 -23.15
N THR A 206 -21.37 -24.35 -23.69
CA THR A 206 -20.10 -23.66 -23.83
C THR A 206 -19.97 -22.48 -22.88
N ARG A 207 -18.75 -22.24 -22.41
CA ARG A 207 -18.38 -21.10 -21.58
C ARG A 207 -17.13 -20.43 -22.16
N ASP A 208 -16.98 -19.15 -21.84
CA ASP A 208 -15.80 -18.35 -22.16
C ASP A 208 -14.94 -18.25 -20.90
N PHE A 209 -13.89 -19.08 -20.84
CA PHE A 209 -13.01 -19.15 -19.67
C PHE A 209 -11.86 -18.17 -19.80
N ILE A 210 -11.70 -17.33 -18.79
CA ILE A 210 -10.60 -16.35 -18.68
C ILE A 210 -9.84 -16.52 -17.37
N TYR A 211 -8.51 -16.46 -17.44
CA TYR A 211 -7.66 -16.60 -16.27
C TYR A 211 -7.73 -15.35 -15.36
N ALA A 212 -7.76 -15.54 -14.05
CA ALA A 212 -7.86 -14.45 -13.08
C ALA A 212 -6.75 -13.40 -13.20
N GLY A 213 -5.53 -13.82 -13.58
CA GLY A 213 -4.42 -12.91 -13.84
C GLY A 213 -4.67 -11.96 -15.00
N ASP A 214 -5.32 -12.42 -16.07
CA ASP A 214 -5.68 -11.58 -17.22
C ASP A 214 -6.77 -10.57 -16.86
N VAL A 215 -7.74 -10.99 -16.03
CA VAL A 215 -8.76 -10.10 -15.48
C VAL A 215 -8.13 -9.00 -14.61
N ALA A 216 -7.19 -9.35 -13.73
CA ALA A 216 -6.50 -8.38 -12.89
C ALA A 216 -5.67 -7.39 -13.71
N GLU A 217 -5.01 -7.83 -14.78
CA GLU A 217 -4.32 -6.95 -15.73
C GLU A 217 -5.29 -6.00 -16.45
N ALA A 218 -6.46 -6.48 -16.88
CA ALA A 218 -7.49 -5.65 -17.51
C ALA A 218 -7.99 -4.54 -16.56
N VAL A 219 -8.27 -4.89 -15.31
CA VAL A 219 -8.68 -3.94 -14.26
C VAL A 219 -7.58 -2.91 -14.03
N TYR A 220 -6.33 -3.34 -13.88
CA TYR A 220 -5.19 -2.46 -13.67
C TYR A 220 -5.04 -1.45 -14.81
N ARG A 221 -5.00 -1.92 -16.06
CA ARG A 221 -4.89 -1.04 -17.23
C ARG A 221 -6.09 -0.10 -17.36
N GLY A 222 -7.30 -0.60 -17.10
CA GLY A 222 -8.52 0.20 -17.13
C GLY A 222 -8.51 1.35 -16.13
N VAL A 223 -7.93 1.13 -14.95
CA VAL A 223 -7.73 2.21 -13.97
C VAL A 223 -6.71 3.22 -14.47
N ILE A 224 -5.52 2.77 -14.88
CA ILE A 224 -4.39 3.64 -15.26
C ILE A 224 -4.68 4.48 -16.51
N SER A 225 -5.40 3.94 -17.49
CA SER A 225 -5.68 4.65 -18.76
C SER A 225 -6.77 5.71 -18.68
N GLY A 226 -7.45 5.84 -17.54
CA GLY A 226 -8.60 6.74 -17.43
C GLY A 226 -9.89 6.24 -18.09
N LEU A 227 -9.92 5.00 -18.60
CA LEU A 227 -11.09 4.41 -19.28
C LEU A 227 -12.38 4.47 -18.44
N SER A 228 -13.50 4.87 -19.03
CA SER A 228 -14.83 4.88 -18.41
C SER A 228 -15.87 4.18 -19.29
N GLY A 229 -17.01 3.82 -18.71
CA GLY A 229 -18.06 3.09 -19.42
C GLY A 229 -18.02 1.58 -19.16
N THR A 230 -18.62 0.79 -20.06
CA THR A 230 -18.82 -0.66 -19.88
C THR A 230 -18.04 -1.47 -20.91
N TYR A 231 -17.31 -2.48 -20.45
CA TYR A 231 -16.47 -3.33 -21.29
C TYR A 231 -16.60 -4.81 -20.93
N ASN A 232 -16.51 -5.68 -21.94
CA ASN A 232 -16.41 -7.12 -21.76
C ASN A 232 -14.97 -7.56 -21.53
N VAL A 233 -14.73 -8.35 -20.48
CA VAL A 233 -13.43 -8.95 -20.16
C VAL A 233 -13.54 -10.46 -20.31
N SER A 234 -12.98 -10.97 -21.39
CA SER A 234 -13.12 -12.37 -21.79
C SER A 234 -11.92 -12.89 -22.57
N ASN A 235 -11.91 -14.19 -22.85
CA ASN A 235 -10.96 -14.78 -23.78
C ASN A 235 -11.52 -14.82 -25.22
N ASN A 236 -12.82 -14.61 -25.39
CA ASN A 236 -13.56 -14.64 -26.67
C ASN A 236 -13.44 -16.01 -27.37
N ILE A 237 -13.51 -17.09 -26.58
CA ILE A 237 -13.43 -18.47 -27.05
C ILE A 237 -14.55 -19.28 -26.40
N GLN A 238 -15.27 -20.07 -27.21
CA GLN A 238 -16.22 -21.04 -26.69
C GLN A 238 -15.50 -22.35 -26.37
N THR A 239 -15.57 -22.78 -25.11
CA THR A 239 -15.10 -24.09 -24.67
C THR A 239 -16.27 -24.87 -24.10
N SER A 240 -16.55 -26.05 -24.65
CA SER A 240 -17.60 -26.93 -24.10
C SER A 240 -17.17 -27.56 -22.78
N ILE A 241 -18.12 -27.96 -21.94
CA ILE A 241 -17.80 -28.73 -20.73
C ILE A 241 -17.12 -30.05 -21.09
N ASN A 242 -17.55 -30.71 -22.17
CA ASN A 242 -16.91 -31.92 -22.68
C ASN A 242 -15.43 -31.68 -23.06
N GLU A 243 -15.12 -30.57 -23.72
CA GLU A 243 -13.74 -30.19 -24.06
C GLU A 243 -12.92 -29.89 -22.80
N LEU A 244 -13.48 -29.16 -21.84
CA LEU A 244 -12.82 -28.89 -20.56
C LEU A 244 -12.49 -30.19 -19.82
N VAL A 245 -13.42 -31.14 -19.77
CA VAL A 245 -13.21 -32.45 -19.15
C VAL A 245 -12.09 -33.20 -19.87
N ALA A 246 -12.09 -33.22 -21.20
CA ALA A 246 -11.04 -33.89 -21.98
C ALA A 246 -9.65 -33.29 -21.72
N ARG A 247 -9.53 -31.96 -21.62
CA ARG A 247 -8.27 -31.29 -21.28
C ARG A 247 -7.79 -31.64 -19.87
N LEU A 248 -8.70 -31.66 -18.90
CA LEU A 248 -8.38 -31.99 -17.50
C LEU A 248 -7.99 -33.46 -17.29
N THR A 249 -8.67 -34.39 -17.97
CA THR A 249 -8.38 -35.84 -17.87
C THR A 249 -7.15 -36.25 -18.66
N LYS A 250 -6.78 -35.53 -19.73
CA LYS A 250 -5.52 -35.73 -20.46
C LYS A 250 -4.31 -35.61 -19.55
N GLU A 251 -4.30 -34.61 -18.66
CA GLU A 251 -3.22 -34.35 -17.70
C GLU A 251 -3.31 -35.22 -16.43
N ASN A 252 -4.44 -35.91 -16.21
CA ASN A 252 -4.69 -36.74 -15.03
C ASN A 252 -5.45 -38.02 -15.46
N PRO A 253 -4.76 -39.03 -16.03
CA PRO A 253 -5.42 -40.25 -16.47
C PRO A 253 -5.99 -41.06 -15.29
N GLY A 254 -7.19 -41.62 -15.44
CA GLY A 254 -7.80 -42.56 -14.48
C GLY A 254 -9.07 -42.13 -13.75
N TYR A 255 -9.66 -40.98 -14.09
CA TYR A 255 -10.86 -40.46 -13.42
C TYR A 255 -12.15 -40.81 -14.16
N SER A 256 -13.19 -41.19 -13.42
CA SER A 256 -14.53 -41.43 -13.95
C SER A 256 -15.30 -40.11 -14.13
N VAL A 257 -16.08 -40.04 -15.21
CA VAL A 257 -16.99 -38.93 -15.49
C VAL A 257 -18.42 -39.43 -15.27
N GLU A 258 -19.15 -38.79 -14.37
CA GLU A 258 -20.55 -39.09 -14.08
C GLU A 258 -21.45 -38.03 -14.72
N ARG A 259 -22.49 -38.45 -15.42
CA ARG A 259 -23.48 -37.55 -16.01
C ARG A 259 -24.75 -37.51 -15.18
N VAL A 260 -25.22 -36.31 -14.88
CA VAL A 260 -26.45 -36.06 -14.11
C VAL A 260 -27.39 -35.13 -14.90
N ALA A 261 -28.66 -35.04 -14.48
CA ALA A 261 -29.65 -34.19 -15.13
C ALA A 261 -29.21 -32.71 -15.19
N SER A 262 -29.57 -32.01 -16.27
CA SER A 262 -29.25 -30.59 -16.45
C SER A 262 -29.80 -29.73 -15.31
N LYS A 263 -29.07 -28.67 -14.94
CA LYS A 263 -29.55 -27.67 -13.98
C LYS A 263 -30.54 -26.73 -14.68
N LYS A 264 -31.63 -26.39 -13.99
CA LYS A 264 -32.60 -25.40 -14.47
C LYS A 264 -31.96 -24.01 -14.45
N GLY A 265 -32.02 -23.27 -15.56
CA GLY A 265 -31.45 -21.92 -15.69
C GLY A 265 -29.96 -21.87 -16.05
N ASP A 266 -29.37 -22.98 -16.50
CA ASP A 266 -28.00 -23.00 -17.01
C ASP A 266 -27.96 -22.53 -18.47
N ILE A 267 -27.19 -21.47 -18.75
CA ILE A 267 -27.09 -20.88 -20.09
C ILE A 267 -26.47 -21.90 -21.07
N ALA A 268 -27.02 -22.03 -22.27
CA ALA A 268 -26.51 -23.01 -23.25
C ALA A 268 -25.13 -22.62 -23.80
N PHE A 269 -24.96 -21.39 -24.28
CA PHE A 269 -23.74 -20.95 -24.94
C PHE A 269 -23.36 -19.54 -24.47
N SER A 270 -22.07 -19.31 -24.25
CA SER A 270 -21.57 -18.01 -23.77
C SER A 270 -20.21 -17.70 -24.39
N GLN A 271 -20.11 -16.56 -25.06
CA GLN A 271 -18.88 -16.00 -25.62
C GLN A 271 -19.00 -14.48 -25.63
N LEU A 272 -18.04 -13.76 -25.06
CA LEU A 272 -18.06 -12.29 -25.08
C LEU A 272 -17.04 -11.76 -26.08
N ASP A 273 -17.42 -10.75 -26.85
CA ASP A 273 -16.52 -9.98 -27.70
C ASP A 273 -15.75 -8.97 -26.85
N ASN A 274 -14.42 -9.04 -26.85
CA ASN A 274 -13.51 -8.16 -26.12
C ASN A 274 -12.77 -7.15 -27.02
N THR A 275 -13.20 -6.98 -28.27
CA THR A 275 -12.52 -6.13 -29.27
C THR A 275 -12.38 -4.68 -28.80
N SER A 276 -13.43 -4.12 -28.18
CA SER A 276 -13.43 -2.75 -27.63
C SER A 276 -12.36 -2.59 -26.55
N LEU A 277 -12.28 -3.53 -25.60
CA LEU A 277 -11.31 -3.50 -24.52
C LEU A 277 -9.87 -3.63 -25.02
N LYS A 278 -9.63 -4.53 -25.99
CA LYS A 278 -8.31 -4.72 -26.61
C LYS A 278 -7.82 -3.45 -27.27
N ARG A 279 -8.69 -2.79 -28.04
CA ARG A 279 -8.39 -1.54 -28.74
C ARG A 279 -8.07 -0.41 -27.77
N ASP A 280 -8.89 -0.25 -26.72
CA ASP A 280 -8.83 0.92 -25.85
C ASP A 280 -7.75 0.81 -24.75
N LEU A 281 -7.29 -0.41 -24.40
CA LEU A 281 -6.29 -0.65 -23.33
C LEU A 281 -4.97 -1.27 -23.79
N ASP A 282 -4.82 -1.56 -25.10
CA ASP A 282 -3.73 -2.41 -25.61
C ASP A 282 -3.59 -3.73 -24.81
N TRP A 283 -4.72 -4.24 -24.34
CA TRP A 283 -4.80 -5.41 -23.48
C TRP A 283 -5.12 -6.64 -24.31
N VAL A 284 -4.50 -7.78 -24.02
CA VAL A 284 -4.87 -9.07 -24.58
C VAL A 284 -4.76 -10.15 -23.50
N PRO A 285 -5.64 -11.17 -23.48
CA PRO A 285 -5.46 -12.34 -22.62
C PRO A 285 -4.11 -13.01 -22.93
N LYS A 286 -3.29 -13.23 -21.91
CA LYS A 286 -1.95 -13.82 -22.07
C LYS A 286 -1.96 -15.31 -21.77
N TYR A 287 -2.89 -15.80 -20.96
CA TYR A 287 -2.95 -17.20 -20.57
C TYR A 287 -3.86 -17.98 -21.51
N SER A 288 -3.31 -19.02 -22.14
CA SER A 288 -4.14 -20.05 -22.75
C SER A 288 -4.92 -20.83 -21.70
N LEU A 289 -6.01 -21.49 -22.11
CA LEU A 289 -6.79 -22.34 -21.21
C LEU A 289 -5.91 -23.39 -20.53
N ASP A 290 -5.03 -24.05 -21.29
CA ASP A 290 -4.16 -25.12 -20.81
C ASP A 290 -3.14 -24.60 -19.77
N GLU A 291 -2.50 -23.46 -20.00
CA GLU A 291 -1.56 -22.85 -19.04
C GLU A 291 -2.26 -22.46 -17.74
N GLY A 292 -3.44 -21.82 -17.84
CA GLY A 292 -4.21 -21.45 -16.66
C GLY A 292 -4.71 -22.67 -15.89
N LEU A 293 -5.12 -23.75 -16.58
CA LEU A 293 -5.54 -25.00 -15.95
C LEU A 293 -4.38 -25.66 -15.20
N LYS A 294 -3.18 -25.68 -15.81
CA LYS A 294 -1.96 -26.19 -15.18
C LYS A 294 -1.64 -25.44 -13.88
N ALA A 295 -1.59 -24.11 -13.92
CA ALA A 295 -1.34 -23.28 -12.74
C ALA A 295 -2.41 -23.49 -11.64
N THR A 296 -3.67 -23.65 -12.05
CA THR A 296 -4.78 -23.92 -11.12
C THR A 296 -4.64 -25.30 -10.46
N LEU A 297 -4.29 -26.34 -11.23
CA LEU A 297 -4.08 -27.70 -10.71
C LEU A 297 -2.89 -27.75 -9.75
N GLU A 298 -1.78 -27.11 -10.09
CA GLU A 298 -0.59 -27.03 -9.22
C GLU A 298 -0.93 -26.36 -7.87
N TYR A 299 -1.72 -25.28 -7.90
CA TYR A 299 -2.18 -24.62 -6.67
C TYR A 299 -2.98 -25.55 -5.74
N TYR A 300 -3.92 -26.36 -6.28
CA TYR A 300 -4.71 -27.27 -5.47
C TYR A 300 -3.97 -28.54 -5.05
N LYS A 301 -2.98 -29.00 -5.84
CA LYS A 301 -2.10 -30.12 -5.43
C LYS A 301 -1.26 -29.77 -4.20
N ASN A 302 -0.81 -28.52 -4.10
CA ASN A 302 0.10 -28.08 -3.04
C ASN A 302 -0.60 -27.60 -1.76
N LYS A 303 -1.94 -27.49 -1.73
CA LYS A 303 -2.68 -27.18 -0.49
C LYS A 303 -3.09 -28.47 0.23
N PRO A 304 -2.94 -28.54 1.57
CA PRO A 304 -3.48 -29.65 2.34
C PRO A 304 -4.99 -29.76 2.08
N ALA A 305 -5.46 -30.99 1.84
CA ALA A 305 -6.83 -31.27 1.47
C ALA A 305 -7.80 -30.48 2.36
N VAL A 306 -8.49 -29.51 1.76
CA VAL A 306 -9.55 -28.76 2.43
C VAL A 306 -10.58 -29.82 2.81
N LYS A 307 -10.65 -30.15 4.10
CA LYS A 307 -11.76 -30.93 4.67
C LYS A 307 -13.01 -30.32 4.06
N PRO A 308 -13.87 -31.11 3.38
CA PRO A 308 -15.10 -30.55 2.86
C PRO A 308 -15.71 -29.77 4.02
N VAL A 309 -15.88 -28.46 3.83
CA VAL A 309 -16.79 -27.71 4.67
C VAL A 309 -18.03 -28.55 4.53
N LYS A 310 -18.38 -29.32 5.57
CA LYS A 310 -19.72 -29.83 5.69
C LYS A 310 -20.50 -28.55 5.50
N GLU A 311 -21.17 -28.42 4.35
CA GLU A 311 -22.36 -27.64 4.33
C GLU A 311 -23.04 -28.08 5.61
N MET A 312 -23.10 -27.17 6.58
CA MET A 312 -24.32 -27.04 7.29
C MET A 312 -25.33 -26.89 6.15
N LYS A 313 -25.82 -28.04 5.68
CA LYS A 313 -27.23 -28.28 5.66
C LYS A 313 -27.66 -27.60 6.95
N ASN A 314 -28.06 -26.34 6.81
CA ASN A 314 -29.42 -26.02 7.11
C ASN A 314 -30.24 -27.18 6.50
N ARG A 315 -30.27 -28.31 7.23
CA ARG A 315 -31.49 -28.70 7.87
C ARG A 315 -32.05 -27.35 8.30
N SER A 316 -32.88 -26.76 7.43
CA SER A 316 -34.08 -26.13 7.95
C SER A 316 -34.44 -27.07 9.08
N PRO A 317 -34.33 -26.65 10.35
CA PRO A 317 -34.71 -27.57 11.37
C PRO A 317 -36.16 -27.84 10.99
N LEU A 318 -36.43 -29.08 10.56
CA LEU A 318 -37.80 -29.54 10.34
C LEU A 318 -38.59 -29.33 11.64
N TRP A 319 -37.89 -29.04 12.74
CA TRP A 319 -38.33 -28.30 13.91
C TRP A 319 -38.02 -26.81 13.84
N ASN A 320 -38.88 -26.08 13.13
CA ASN A 320 -39.07 -24.66 13.41
C ASN A 320 -39.20 -24.50 14.94
N SER A 321 -38.52 -23.53 15.54
CA SER A 321 -38.55 -23.30 17.01
C SER A 321 -39.98 -23.25 17.58
N HIS A 322 -40.96 -22.85 16.76
CA HIS A 322 -42.40 -22.93 17.06
C HIS A 322 -42.92 -24.36 17.35
N TRP A 323 -42.51 -25.39 16.61
CA TRP A 323 -42.97 -26.76 16.80
C TRP A 323 -42.40 -27.39 18.07
N MET A 324 -41.20 -26.99 18.49
CA MET A 324 -40.59 -27.45 19.74
C MET A 324 -41.34 -26.85 20.95
N TYR A 325 -41.63 -25.55 20.94
CA TYR A 325 -42.45 -24.93 21.98
C TYR A 325 -43.88 -25.46 21.99
N LEU A 326 -44.44 -25.82 20.83
CA LEU A 326 -45.73 -26.48 20.74
C LEU A 326 -45.70 -27.85 21.43
N ALA A 327 -44.68 -28.66 21.16
CA ALA A 327 -44.51 -29.96 21.79
C ALA A 327 -44.30 -29.85 23.30
N GLU A 328 -43.47 -28.92 23.76
CA GLU A 328 -43.25 -28.65 25.19
C GLU A 328 -44.52 -28.18 25.89
N ASN A 329 -45.32 -27.33 25.23
CA ASN A 329 -46.60 -26.87 25.76
C ASN A 329 -47.62 -28.01 25.87
N ILE A 330 -47.66 -28.92 24.89
CA ILE A 330 -48.50 -30.13 24.93
C ILE A 330 -48.05 -31.08 26.05
N VAL A 331 -46.74 -31.27 26.24
CA VAL A 331 -46.22 -32.07 27.36
C VAL A 331 -46.60 -31.45 28.70
N LEU A 332 -46.45 -30.13 28.84
CA LEU A 332 -46.85 -29.40 30.03
C LEU A 332 -48.36 -29.56 30.30
N PHE A 333 -49.20 -29.49 29.26
CA PHE A 333 -50.63 -29.75 29.36
C PHE A 333 -50.94 -31.15 29.93
N PHE A 334 -50.29 -32.20 29.42
CA PHE A 334 -50.50 -33.57 29.92
C PHE A 334 -50.03 -33.76 31.37
N ILE A 335 -48.96 -33.07 31.79
CA ILE A 335 -48.52 -33.07 33.19
C ILE A 335 -49.60 -32.45 34.08
N PHE A 336 -50.14 -31.29 33.71
CA PHE A 336 -51.19 -30.63 34.47
C PHE A 336 -52.52 -31.40 34.44
N TYR A 337 -52.84 -32.06 33.32
CA TYR A 337 -53.98 -32.97 33.22
C TYR A 337 -53.85 -34.14 34.20
N ALA A 338 -52.70 -34.81 34.24
CA ALA A 338 -52.43 -35.91 35.17
C ALA A 338 -52.50 -35.43 36.64
N LEU A 339 -51.92 -34.26 36.94
CA LEU A 339 -52.00 -33.64 38.27
C LEU A 339 -53.44 -33.34 38.68
N SER A 340 -54.27 -32.85 37.76
CA SER A 340 -55.68 -32.56 38.05
C SER A 340 -56.50 -33.80 38.42
N ILE A 341 -56.12 -34.98 37.91
CA ILE A 341 -56.78 -36.26 38.20
C ILE A 341 -56.24 -36.87 39.50
N LEU A 342 -54.95 -36.67 39.78
CA LEU A 342 -54.25 -37.19 40.97
C LEU A 342 -54.42 -36.32 42.22
N ALA A 343 -55.08 -35.15 42.10
CA ALA A 343 -55.25 -34.23 43.20
C ALA A 343 -56.09 -34.85 44.33
N VAL A 344 -55.55 -34.79 45.56
CA VAL A 344 -56.20 -35.25 46.80
C VAL A 344 -57.24 -34.20 47.23
N PRO A 345 -58.36 -34.56 47.92
CA PRO A 345 -59.41 -33.62 48.35
C PRO A 345 -58.93 -32.36 49.09
N ALA A 346 -57.76 -32.41 49.73
CA ALA A 346 -57.14 -31.26 50.39
C ALA A 346 -56.64 -30.15 49.44
N VAL A 347 -56.60 -30.40 48.12
CA VAL A 347 -56.07 -29.50 47.08
C VAL A 347 -57.15 -29.13 46.04
N GLU A 348 -58.40 -29.55 46.22
CA GLU A 348 -59.51 -29.26 45.30
C GLU A 348 -59.82 -27.76 45.11
N SER A 349 -59.36 -26.90 46.03
CA SER A 349 -59.52 -25.45 45.92
C SER A 349 -58.51 -24.76 44.98
N ILE A 350 -57.54 -25.49 44.42
CA ILE A 350 -56.52 -24.91 43.53
C ILE A 350 -56.91 -25.11 42.06
N ASP A 351 -56.94 -23.99 41.33
CA ASP A 351 -57.13 -24.02 39.88
C ASP A 351 -55.81 -24.34 39.15
N PHE A 352 -55.61 -25.63 38.89
CA PHE A 352 -54.45 -26.15 38.15
C PHE A 352 -54.39 -25.63 36.70
N TRP A 353 -55.53 -25.34 36.08
CA TRP A 353 -55.60 -24.88 34.70
C TRP A 353 -55.17 -23.41 34.58
N MET A 354 -55.52 -22.58 35.56
CA MET A 354 -54.98 -21.22 35.68
C MET A 354 -53.45 -21.23 35.81
N ILE A 355 -52.90 -22.12 36.64
CA ILE A 355 -51.44 -22.24 36.84
C ILE A 355 -50.76 -22.67 35.54
N TYR A 356 -51.33 -23.62 34.81
CA TYR A 356 -50.84 -24.04 33.49
C TYR A 356 -50.79 -22.88 32.50
N VAL A 357 -51.87 -22.11 32.36
CA VAL A 357 -51.94 -20.95 31.46
C VAL A 357 -50.89 -19.90 31.84
N LEU A 358 -50.71 -19.65 33.13
CA LEU A 358 -49.73 -18.70 33.65
C LEU A 358 -48.28 -19.15 33.37
N LEU A 359 -47.96 -20.42 33.62
CA LEU A 359 -46.63 -20.97 33.32
C LEU A 359 -46.32 -20.98 31.83
N ALA A 360 -47.29 -21.37 31.01
CA ALA A 360 -47.12 -21.37 29.56
C ALA A 360 -46.91 -19.95 29.01
N ALA A 361 -47.62 -18.95 29.56
CA ALA A 361 -47.44 -17.55 29.20
C ALA A 361 -46.05 -17.02 29.60
N LEU A 362 -45.53 -17.42 30.77
CA LEU A 362 -44.20 -17.04 31.24
C LEU A 362 -43.07 -17.66 30.40
N LEU A 363 -43.19 -18.94 30.08
CA LEU A 363 -42.13 -19.68 29.39
C LEU A 363 -42.12 -19.36 27.88
N PHE A 364 -43.29 -19.41 27.26
CA PHE A 364 -43.40 -19.53 25.80
C PHE A 364 -43.91 -18.27 25.09
N GLY A 365 -44.39 -17.26 25.80
CA GLY A 365 -44.87 -16.00 25.22
C GLY A 365 -46.26 -16.10 24.57
N LYS A 366 -46.63 -15.08 23.78
CA LYS A 366 -48.05 -14.84 23.40
C LYS A 366 -48.71 -15.92 22.56
N THR A 367 -48.02 -16.46 21.56
CA THR A 367 -48.61 -17.46 20.65
C THR A 367 -48.98 -18.75 21.35
N GLN A 368 -48.19 -19.16 22.34
CA GLN A 368 -48.41 -20.38 23.12
C GLN A 368 -49.35 -20.16 24.31
N ALA A 369 -49.38 -18.97 24.90
CA ALA A 369 -50.32 -18.61 25.96
C ALA A 369 -51.79 -18.71 25.51
N LEU A 370 -52.09 -18.29 24.27
CA LEU A 370 -53.42 -18.41 23.67
C LEU A 370 -53.82 -19.88 23.47
N LEU A 371 -52.89 -20.71 22.99
CA LEU A 371 -53.11 -22.14 22.85
C LEU A 371 -53.37 -22.80 24.20
N SER A 372 -52.58 -22.48 25.23
CA SER A 372 -52.77 -23.00 26.59
C SER A 372 -54.11 -22.58 27.18
N SER A 373 -54.53 -21.34 26.94
CA SER A 373 -55.86 -20.86 27.35
C SER A 373 -56.97 -21.65 26.66
N PHE A 374 -56.84 -21.93 25.36
CA PHE A 374 -57.80 -22.74 24.61
C PHE A 374 -57.84 -24.19 25.09
N LEU A 375 -56.69 -24.80 25.37
CA LEU A 375 -56.61 -26.18 25.90
C LEU A 375 -57.24 -26.29 27.29
N ALA A 376 -56.98 -25.32 28.18
CA ALA A 376 -57.60 -25.26 29.50
C ALA A 376 -59.14 -25.13 29.42
N ILE A 377 -59.64 -24.24 28.56
CA ILE A 377 -61.09 -24.07 28.31
C ILE A 377 -61.69 -25.38 27.78
N SER A 378 -60.99 -26.05 26.86
CA SER A 378 -61.47 -27.30 26.26
C SER A 378 -61.65 -28.42 27.30
N VAL A 379 -60.80 -28.47 28.34
CA VAL A 379 -60.95 -29.44 29.43
C VAL A 379 -62.21 -29.16 30.25
N HIS A 380 -62.48 -27.90 30.60
CA HIS A 380 -63.70 -27.53 31.32
C HIS A 380 -64.97 -27.80 30.52
N VAL A 381 -64.94 -27.53 29.21
CA VAL A 381 -66.06 -27.87 28.30
C VAL A 381 -66.28 -29.39 28.30
N ASN A 382 -65.21 -30.19 28.19
CA ASN A 382 -65.32 -31.65 28.19
C ASN A 382 -65.86 -32.20 29.52
N GLN A 383 -65.42 -31.66 30.67
CA GLN A 383 -65.93 -32.01 31.99
C GLN A 383 -67.41 -31.65 32.15
N ALA A 384 -67.84 -30.50 31.61
CA ALA A 384 -69.23 -30.09 31.68
C ALA A 384 -70.14 -30.96 30.80
N LEU A 385 -69.69 -31.32 29.59
CA LEU A 385 -70.42 -32.25 28.70
C LEU A 385 -70.51 -33.66 29.29
N SER A 386 -69.43 -34.18 29.88
CA SER A 386 -69.43 -35.52 30.50
C SER A 386 -70.31 -35.60 31.76
N SER A 387 -70.59 -34.46 32.40
CA SER A 387 -71.59 -34.36 33.47
C SER A 387 -73.05 -34.34 32.99
N GLY A 388 -73.28 -34.44 31.67
CA GLY A 388 -74.62 -34.50 31.06
C GLY A 388 -75.23 -33.14 30.70
N ARG A 389 -74.44 -32.05 30.70
CA ARG A 389 -74.91 -30.72 30.28
C ARG A 389 -74.98 -30.61 28.77
N GLU A 390 -76.01 -29.92 28.27
CA GLU A 390 -76.13 -29.59 26.84
C GLU A 390 -75.18 -28.44 26.47
N MET A 391 -74.61 -28.48 25.26
CA MET A 391 -73.60 -27.52 24.82
C MET A 391 -74.10 -26.06 24.82
N GLY A 392 -75.39 -25.82 24.53
CA GLY A 392 -75.99 -24.50 24.59
C GLY A 392 -76.09 -23.91 26.00
N SER A 393 -76.15 -24.77 27.03
CA SER A 393 -76.25 -24.34 28.43
C SER A 393 -74.92 -23.83 29.00
N LEU A 394 -73.79 -24.21 28.40
CA LEU A 394 -72.45 -23.78 28.83
C LEU A 394 -72.24 -22.27 28.63
N PHE A 395 -72.89 -21.68 27.64
CA PHE A 395 -72.84 -20.23 27.38
C PHE A 395 -73.79 -19.42 28.26
N MET A 396 -74.63 -20.08 29.06
CA MET A 396 -75.54 -19.44 30.02
C MET A 396 -75.02 -19.56 31.47
N ASP A 397 -73.95 -20.33 31.68
CA ASP A 397 -73.27 -20.48 32.95
C ASP A 397 -72.28 -19.33 33.15
N ASN A 398 -72.67 -18.37 34.00
CA ASN A 398 -71.87 -17.18 34.29
C ASN A 398 -70.52 -17.53 34.96
N GLU A 399 -70.44 -18.65 35.70
CA GLU A 399 -69.21 -19.05 36.40
C GLU A 399 -68.18 -19.62 35.41
N LEU A 400 -68.61 -20.47 34.47
CA LEU A 400 -67.75 -20.97 33.40
C LEU A 400 -67.27 -19.85 32.47
N LEU A 401 -68.16 -18.93 32.09
CA LEU A 401 -67.79 -17.78 31.27
C LEU A 401 -66.79 -16.85 31.97
N ALA A 402 -66.94 -16.63 33.28
CA ALA A 402 -65.99 -15.86 34.07
C ALA A 402 -64.60 -16.52 34.07
N THR A 403 -64.53 -17.84 34.29
CA THR A 403 -63.27 -18.61 34.27
C THR A 403 -62.58 -18.56 32.91
N PHE A 404 -63.32 -18.71 31.81
CA PHE A 404 -62.75 -18.62 30.45
C PHE A 404 -62.16 -17.23 30.17
N THR A 405 -62.89 -16.19 30.61
CA THR A 405 -62.44 -14.80 30.48
C THR A 405 -61.16 -14.58 31.26
N ILE A 406 -61.09 -15.08 32.51
CA ILE A 406 -59.91 -14.95 33.37
C ILE A 406 -58.68 -15.62 32.73
N TYR A 407 -58.79 -16.85 32.21
CA TYR A 407 -57.65 -17.53 31.56
C TYR A 407 -57.11 -16.75 30.37
N LEU A 408 -58.01 -16.27 29.51
CA LEU A 408 -57.63 -15.51 28.31
C LEU A 408 -56.96 -14.18 28.70
N LEU A 409 -57.48 -13.50 29.72
CA LEU A 409 -56.98 -12.21 30.20
C LEU A 409 -55.60 -12.37 30.87
N ILE A 410 -55.43 -13.37 31.74
CA ILE A 410 -54.14 -13.72 32.37
C ILE A 410 -53.10 -14.09 31.30
N GLY A 411 -53.47 -14.98 30.37
CA GLY A 411 -52.59 -15.41 29.28
C GLY A 411 -52.12 -14.24 28.41
N LEU A 412 -53.02 -13.30 28.07
CA LEU A 412 -52.68 -12.12 27.29
C LEU A 412 -51.80 -11.11 28.04
N ILE A 413 -52.13 -10.77 29.29
CA ILE A 413 -51.37 -9.77 30.06
C ILE A 413 -49.95 -10.27 30.33
N ILE A 414 -49.80 -11.49 30.84
CA ILE A 414 -48.50 -12.03 31.22
C ILE A 414 -47.60 -12.19 30.00
N SER A 415 -48.14 -12.75 28.92
CA SER A 415 -47.37 -12.93 27.69
C SER A 415 -46.92 -11.60 27.07
N TYR A 416 -47.78 -10.56 27.11
CA TYR A 416 -47.41 -9.23 26.63
C TYR A 416 -46.22 -8.64 27.40
N VAL A 417 -46.21 -8.76 28.73
CA VAL A 417 -45.10 -8.27 29.57
C VAL A 417 -43.80 -9.03 29.29
N VAL A 418 -43.89 -10.35 29.17
CA VAL A 418 -42.72 -11.22 28.88
C VAL A 418 -42.14 -10.90 27.51
N ASP A 419 -43.00 -10.79 26.48
CA ASP A 419 -42.55 -10.50 25.12
C ASP A 419 -41.96 -9.09 25.02
N ARG A 420 -42.54 -8.10 25.71
CA ARG A 420 -41.98 -6.74 25.79
C ARG A 420 -40.58 -6.74 26.41
N ARG A 421 -40.38 -7.46 27.52
CA ARG A 421 -39.05 -7.61 28.15
C ARG A 421 -38.05 -8.33 27.24
N LYS A 422 -38.48 -9.37 26.52
CA LYS A 422 -37.62 -10.09 25.57
C LYS A 422 -37.14 -9.16 24.45
N ILE A 423 -38.02 -8.29 23.93
CA ILE A 423 -37.67 -7.31 22.90
C ILE A 423 -36.66 -6.29 23.43
N GLU A 424 -36.90 -5.71 24.60
CA GLU A 424 -36.01 -4.72 25.21
C GLU A 424 -34.62 -5.30 25.53
N LEU A 425 -34.58 -6.55 26.02
CA LEU A 425 -33.34 -7.25 26.29
C LEU A 425 -32.56 -7.57 25.01
N LYS A 426 -33.26 -7.89 23.92
CA LYS A 426 -32.64 -8.07 22.60
C LYS A 426 -32.05 -6.76 22.09
N PHE A 427 -32.81 -5.67 22.14
CA PHE A 427 -32.34 -4.34 21.76
C PHE A 427 -31.08 -3.94 22.53
N THR A 428 -31.07 -4.11 23.85
CA THR A 428 -29.91 -3.79 24.71
C THR A 428 -28.69 -4.65 24.36
N LYS A 429 -28.89 -5.93 24.01
CA LYS A 429 -27.80 -6.82 23.57
C LYS A 429 -27.22 -6.38 22.22
N ASP A 430 -28.09 -6.00 21.29
CA ASP A 430 -27.69 -5.52 19.97
C ASP A 430 -26.90 -4.20 20.09
N GLU A 431 -27.33 -3.29 20.98
CA GLU A 431 -26.63 -2.05 21.30
C GLU A 431 -25.25 -2.31 21.92
N LEU A 432 -25.16 -3.20 22.92
CA LEU A 432 -23.88 -3.61 23.53
C LEU A 432 -22.92 -4.22 22.50
N ALA A 433 -23.42 -5.06 21.59
CA ALA A 433 -22.62 -5.66 20.52
C ALA A 433 -22.10 -4.58 19.56
N SER A 434 -22.94 -3.59 19.21
CA SER A 434 -22.54 -2.45 18.39
C SER A 434 -21.41 -1.63 19.04
N SER A 435 -21.55 -1.28 20.32
CA SER A 435 -20.52 -0.53 21.06
C SER A 435 -19.21 -1.30 21.18
N ARG A 436 -19.23 -2.62 21.44
CA ARG A 436 -18.01 -3.45 21.47
C ARG A 436 -17.30 -3.46 20.12
N ASN A 437 -18.05 -3.54 19.03
CA ASN A 437 -17.48 -3.51 17.69
C ASN A 437 -16.87 -2.13 17.36
N GLN A 438 -17.51 -1.03 17.77
CA GLN A 438 -16.92 0.31 17.64
C GLN A 438 -15.61 0.45 18.42
N TYR A 439 -15.56 -0.05 19.66
CA TYR A 439 -14.34 -0.05 20.45
C TYR A 439 -13.22 -0.86 19.80
N SER A 440 -13.53 -2.07 19.32
CA SER A 440 -12.57 -2.93 18.60
C SER A 440 -12.00 -2.22 17.36
N PHE A 441 -12.87 -1.61 16.55
CA PHE A 441 -12.46 -0.85 15.38
C PHE A 441 -11.54 0.33 15.74
N LEU A 442 -11.90 1.12 16.76
CA LEU A 442 -11.08 2.23 17.23
C LEU A 442 -9.70 1.77 17.72
N ALA A 443 -9.64 0.62 18.40
CA ALA A 443 -8.37 0.03 18.82
C ALA A 443 -7.51 -0.37 17.61
N THR A 444 -8.09 -1.00 16.58
CA THR A 444 -7.39 -1.32 15.34
C THR A 444 -6.87 -0.06 14.62
N VAL A 445 -7.70 0.97 14.47
CA VAL A 445 -7.26 2.24 13.86
C VAL A 445 -6.15 2.90 14.66
N TYR A 446 -6.22 2.84 15.99
CA TYR A 446 -5.17 3.37 16.87
C TYR A 446 -3.85 2.62 16.65
N GLU A 447 -3.86 1.29 16.64
CA GLU A 447 -2.68 0.45 16.39
C GLU A 447 -2.09 0.72 14.99
N GLU A 448 -2.92 0.76 13.94
CA GLU A 448 -2.48 1.11 12.59
C GLU A 448 -1.88 2.52 12.52
N THR A 449 -2.50 3.50 13.19
CA THR A 449 -1.97 4.88 13.24
C THR A 449 -0.63 4.94 13.95
N LEU A 450 -0.48 4.16 15.03
CA LEU A 450 0.78 4.06 15.76
C LEU A 450 1.88 3.43 14.89
N GLU A 451 1.54 2.39 14.13
CA GLU A 451 2.46 1.76 13.18
C GLU A 451 2.91 2.75 12.10
N ILE A 452 1.98 3.49 11.49
CA ILE A 452 2.31 4.55 10.52
C ILE A 452 3.22 5.60 11.14
N LYS A 453 2.89 6.06 12.34
CA LYS A 453 3.70 7.07 13.03
C LYS A 453 5.12 6.54 13.23
N ASN A 454 5.26 5.28 13.65
CA ASN A 454 6.55 4.64 13.83
C ASN A 454 7.29 4.46 12.49
N GLU A 455 6.59 4.10 11.41
CA GLU A 455 7.17 3.99 10.07
C GLU A 455 7.62 5.34 9.53
N LEU A 456 6.80 6.39 9.66
CA LEU A 456 7.15 7.75 9.28
C LEU A 456 8.32 8.26 10.12
N GLN A 457 8.32 7.99 11.42
CA GLN A 457 9.43 8.33 12.31
C GLN A 457 10.71 7.60 11.89
N GLN A 458 10.62 6.31 11.56
CA GLN A 458 11.75 5.55 11.03
C GLN A 458 12.17 6.04 9.64
N GLN A 459 11.25 6.45 8.77
CA GLN A 459 11.57 7.06 7.47
C GLN A 459 12.21 8.44 7.61
N ILE A 460 11.84 9.23 8.62
CA ILE A 460 12.48 10.51 8.93
C ILE A 460 13.88 10.28 9.51
N LEU A 461 14.04 9.28 10.39
CA LEU A 461 15.32 8.93 11.01
C LEU A 461 16.28 8.20 10.05
N ARG A 462 15.75 7.45 9.07
CA ARG A 462 16.50 6.66 8.09
C ARG A 462 16.47 7.25 6.68
N SER A 463 15.89 8.44 6.46
CA SER A 463 16.03 9.07 5.15
C SER A 463 17.52 9.36 4.98
N ASP A 464 18.11 8.81 3.93
CA ASP A 464 19.50 9.05 3.52
C ASP A 464 19.83 10.55 3.28
N ASN A 465 18.84 11.44 3.45
CA ASN A 465 18.90 12.90 3.32
C ASN A 465 18.31 13.62 4.57
N GLY A 466 18.24 12.94 5.71
CA GLY A 466 17.64 13.49 6.92
C GLY A 466 18.40 14.73 7.41
N ILE A 467 17.67 15.72 7.97
CA ILE A 467 18.25 16.96 8.52
C ILE A 467 19.38 16.64 9.51
N GLY A 468 19.29 15.53 10.25
CA GLY A 468 20.35 15.06 11.15
C GLY A 468 21.64 14.64 10.46
N GLN A 469 21.56 13.96 9.31
CA GLN A 469 22.75 13.61 8.51
C GLN A 469 23.32 14.83 7.80
N ILE A 470 22.46 15.71 7.24
CA ILE A 470 22.92 16.98 6.66
C ILE A 470 23.60 17.83 7.73
N TYR A 471 23.06 17.90 8.95
CA TYR A 471 23.67 18.61 10.07
C TYR A 471 25.00 17.99 10.51
N GLN A 472 25.07 16.65 10.61
CA GLN A 472 26.32 15.95 10.94
C GLN A 472 27.40 16.16 9.87
N ALA A 473 27.04 16.06 8.59
CA ALA A 473 27.94 16.31 7.48
C ALA A 473 28.39 17.78 7.47
N THR A 474 27.46 18.74 7.54
CA THR A 474 27.75 20.18 7.49
C THR A 474 28.51 20.72 8.71
N ARG A 475 28.52 20.01 9.84
CA ARG A 475 29.39 20.36 10.99
C ARG A 475 30.87 20.43 10.61
N SER A 476 31.30 19.65 9.61
CA SER A 476 32.67 19.72 9.08
C SER A 476 32.97 21.06 8.36
N LEU A 477 31.95 21.86 8.04
CA LEU A 477 32.05 23.17 7.40
C LEU A 477 32.03 24.36 8.39
N ASP A 478 32.10 24.11 9.71
CA ASP A 478 32.14 25.18 10.74
C ASP A 478 33.53 25.81 10.94
N SER A 479 34.54 25.39 10.16
CA SER A 479 35.89 25.96 10.24
C SER A 479 35.96 27.36 9.62
N LEU A 480 36.81 28.23 10.17
CA LEU A 480 37.12 29.55 9.60
C LEU A 480 38.35 29.52 8.69
N GLU A 481 39.02 28.38 8.57
CA GLU A 481 40.22 28.23 7.74
C GLU A 481 39.90 27.62 6.37
N PRO A 482 40.26 28.27 5.24
CA PRO A 482 39.86 27.85 3.90
C PRO A 482 40.34 26.45 3.54
N GLU A 483 41.57 26.09 3.93
CA GLU A 483 42.16 24.80 3.57
C GLU A 483 41.42 23.64 4.25
N ALA A 484 41.09 23.80 5.54
CA ALA A 484 40.26 22.86 6.27
C ALA A 484 38.84 22.78 5.70
N LEU A 485 38.27 23.90 5.24
CA LEU A 485 36.96 23.92 4.58
C LEU A 485 36.94 23.17 3.26
N PHE A 486 37.98 23.28 2.43
CA PHE A 486 38.05 22.54 1.17
C PHE A 486 38.12 21.02 1.41
N THR A 487 38.89 20.58 2.42
CA THR A 487 38.92 19.16 2.80
C THR A 487 37.59 18.69 3.41
N GLY A 488 36.99 19.49 4.31
CA GLY A 488 35.68 19.19 4.88
C GLY A 488 34.58 19.12 3.82
N SER A 489 34.64 19.98 2.81
CA SER A 489 33.69 20.00 1.68
C SER A 489 33.69 18.71 0.88
N ILE A 490 34.86 18.10 0.64
CA ILE A 490 34.95 16.78 -0.01
C ILE A 490 34.20 15.73 0.81
N HIS A 491 34.38 15.73 2.13
CA HIS A 491 33.69 14.77 3.01
C HIS A 491 32.16 14.93 2.95
N VAL A 492 31.66 16.17 3.00
CA VAL A 492 30.22 16.46 2.84
C VAL A 492 29.69 15.96 1.51
N LEU A 493 30.43 16.19 0.43
CA LEU A 493 30.04 15.75 -0.92
C LEU A 493 29.98 14.22 -1.00
N GLU A 494 30.98 13.51 -0.47
CA GLU A 494 31.02 12.04 -0.47
C GLU A 494 29.88 11.44 0.35
N GLU A 495 29.64 11.97 1.56
CA GLU A 495 28.61 11.46 2.46
C GLU A 495 27.20 11.76 1.94
N THR A 496 26.98 12.95 1.39
CA THR A 496 25.65 13.40 0.94
C THR A 496 25.28 12.88 -0.46
N LEU A 497 26.24 12.86 -1.39
CA LEU A 497 25.98 12.49 -2.79
C LEU A 497 26.27 11.01 -3.08
N LYS A 498 26.88 10.29 -2.14
CA LYS A 498 27.24 8.86 -2.26
C LYS A 498 28.13 8.53 -3.47
N SER A 499 28.97 9.49 -3.89
CA SER A 499 30.01 9.35 -4.92
C SER A 499 31.40 9.47 -4.29
N ARG A 500 32.45 8.99 -4.96
CA ARG A 500 33.79 8.87 -4.36
C ARG A 500 34.89 9.60 -5.13
N HIS A 501 34.62 10.20 -6.29
CA HIS A 501 35.61 10.88 -7.12
C HIS A 501 35.27 12.36 -7.28
N PHE A 502 35.42 13.10 -6.18
CA PHE A 502 35.30 14.56 -6.15
C PHE A 502 36.65 15.25 -6.15
N ALA A 503 36.74 16.38 -6.85
CA ALA A 503 37.88 17.29 -6.81
C ALA A 503 37.40 18.73 -6.72
N ILE A 504 38.10 19.56 -5.95
CA ILE A 504 37.87 20.99 -5.87
C ILE A 504 39.06 21.70 -6.50
N TYR A 505 38.77 22.57 -7.46
CA TYR A 505 39.76 23.38 -8.15
C TYR A 505 39.55 24.85 -7.85
N SER A 506 40.62 25.58 -7.51
CA SER A 506 40.60 27.05 -7.45
C SER A 506 40.88 27.62 -8.83
N ILE A 507 40.15 28.67 -9.21
CA ILE A 507 40.28 29.33 -10.51
C ILE A 507 41.35 30.41 -10.41
N ALA A 508 42.39 30.30 -11.25
CA ALA A 508 43.43 31.31 -11.35
C ALA A 508 43.11 32.33 -12.45
N PRO A 509 43.56 33.59 -12.32
CA PRO A 509 43.28 34.66 -13.30
C PRO A 509 43.78 34.40 -14.73
N ASN A 510 44.70 33.45 -14.90
CA ASN A 510 45.33 33.11 -16.16
C ASN A 510 44.57 32.03 -16.97
N GLY A 511 43.32 31.71 -16.60
CA GLY A 511 42.49 30.73 -17.30
C GLY A 511 42.81 29.26 -16.99
N PHE A 512 43.56 29.02 -15.92
CA PHE A 512 43.83 27.68 -15.39
C PHE A 512 43.11 27.47 -14.07
N ALA A 513 42.69 26.23 -13.82
CA ALA A 513 42.14 25.82 -12.53
C ALA A 513 43.12 24.84 -11.86
N ARG A 514 43.40 25.05 -10.58
CA ARG A 514 44.40 24.28 -9.82
C ARG A 514 43.75 23.46 -8.73
N LEU A 515 44.17 22.21 -8.59
CA LEU A 515 43.62 21.30 -7.59
C LEU A 515 43.94 21.81 -6.17
N VAL A 516 42.92 21.88 -5.32
CA VAL A 516 43.02 22.32 -3.91
C VAL A 516 42.65 21.18 -2.96
N ALA A 517 41.65 20.37 -3.31
CA ALA A 517 41.25 19.20 -2.54
C ALA A 517 40.74 18.09 -3.46
N LYS A 518 40.86 16.84 -3.02
CA LYS A 518 40.33 15.66 -3.72
C LYS A 518 39.84 14.60 -2.74
N SER A 519 39.00 13.71 -3.23
CA SER A 519 38.57 12.48 -2.56
C SER A 519 39.74 11.56 -2.20
N LYS A 520 39.57 10.84 -1.09
CA LYS A 520 40.60 9.95 -0.51
C LYS A 520 40.53 8.54 -1.12
N ASP A 521 40.66 8.47 -2.43
CA ASP A 521 40.75 7.21 -3.18
C ASP A 521 42.13 7.13 -3.86
N GLN A 522 42.83 6.01 -3.69
CA GLN A 522 44.18 5.78 -4.22
C GLN A 522 44.18 5.64 -5.75
N GLU A 523 43.08 5.15 -6.33
CA GLU A 523 42.94 5.01 -7.78
C GLU A 523 42.48 6.32 -8.44
N PHE A 524 42.05 7.31 -7.64
CA PHE A 524 41.61 8.61 -8.12
C PHE A 524 42.75 9.64 -8.14
N LEU A 525 43.28 9.85 -9.34
CA LEU A 525 44.37 10.80 -9.63
C LEU A 525 43.88 11.90 -10.58
N PRO A 526 43.10 12.88 -10.09
CA PRO A 526 42.67 14.01 -10.91
C PRO A 526 43.87 14.88 -11.31
N ALA A 527 43.79 15.55 -12.46
CA ALA A 527 44.88 16.39 -12.95
C ALA A 527 45.17 17.54 -11.97
N ALA A 528 46.45 17.80 -11.69
CA ALA A 528 46.87 18.87 -10.78
C ALA A 528 46.52 20.29 -11.28
N SER A 529 46.42 20.45 -12.60
CA SER A 529 46.05 21.69 -13.27
C SER A 529 45.14 21.35 -14.46
N LEU A 530 44.01 22.04 -14.56
CA LEU A 530 43.06 21.95 -15.67
C LEU A 530 43.09 23.25 -16.46
N LYS A 531 43.20 23.15 -17.78
CA LYS A 531 43.04 24.29 -18.67
C LYS A 531 41.56 24.48 -18.98
N ILE A 532 41.06 25.71 -18.83
CA ILE A 532 39.66 26.02 -19.12
C ILE A 532 39.55 26.32 -20.62
N ASP A 533 39.25 25.30 -21.42
CA ASP A 533 39.04 25.44 -22.86
C ASP A 533 37.60 25.89 -23.18
N LYS A 534 37.46 26.84 -24.11
CA LYS A 534 36.18 27.44 -24.48
C LYS A 534 35.18 26.39 -25.00
N GLY A 535 33.94 26.46 -24.53
CA GLY A 535 32.83 25.60 -24.97
C GLY A 535 32.70 24.26 -24.25
N THR A 536 33.65 23.91 -23.39
CA THR A 536 33.57 22.73 -22.50
C THR A 536 32.51 22.92 -21.41
N LEU A 537 32.06 21.82 -20.78
CA LEU A 537 31.16 21.88 -19.63
C LEU A 537 31.67 22.80 -18.51
N VAL A 538 32.98 22.78 -18.27
CA VAL A 538 33.66 23.61 -17.27
C VAL A 538 33.53 25.10 -17.60
N ASP A 539 33.84 25.50 -18.84
CA ASP A 539 33.73 26.89 -19.29
C ASP A 539 32.29 27.42 -19.21
N LYS A 540 31.31 26.59 -19.60
CA LYS A 540 29.89 26.95 -19.50
C LYS A 540 29.46 27.13 -18.05
N ALA A 541 29.81 26.20 -17.16
CA ALA A 541 29.45 26.28 -15.74
C ALA A 541 30.03 27.54 -15.07
N ILE A 542 31.29 27.87 -15.37
CA ILE A 542 31.96 29.06 -14.83
C ILE A 542 31.33 30.35 -15.40
N THR A 543 31.12 30.43 -16.72
CA THR A 543 30.59 31.63 -17.39
C THR A 543 29.14 31.90 -17.01
N GLN A 544 28.33 30.84 -16.91
CA GLN A 544 26.91 30.94 -16.56
C GLN A 544 26.66 31.01 -15.05
N LYS A 545 27.68 30.70 -14.23
CA LYS A 545 27.58 30.62 -12.76
C LYS A 545 26.48 29.65 -12.31
N GLN A 546 26.32 28.56 -13.06
CA GLN A 546 25.33 27.53 -12.82
C GLN A 546 25.99 26.16 -12.86
N ILE A 547 25.38 25.22 -12.16
CA ILE A 547 25.85 23.84 -12.11
C ILE A 547 25.62 23.21 -13.49
N GLY A 548 26.70 22.72 -14.10
CA GLY A 548 26.68 22.03 -15.37
C GLY A 548 26.70 20.52 -15.17
N PHE A 549 25.80 19.80 -15.83
CA PHE A 549 25.80 18.32 -15.87
C PHE A 549 26.20 17.82 -17.26
N ASN A 550 26.98 16.75 -17.31
CA ASN A 550 27.35 16.07 -18.55
C ASN A 550 26.17 15.21 -19.06
N GLN A 551 25.25 15.85 -19.77
CA GLN A 551 24.07 15.20 -20.34
C GLN A 551 24.40 14.27 -21.53
N SER A 552 25.54 14.47 -22.19
CA SER A 552 25.99 13.66 -23.32
C SER A 552 26.74 12.39 -22.90
N LEU A 553 27.03 12.23 -21.60
CA LEU A 553 27.83 11.14 -21.02
C LEU A 553 29.20 10.96 -21.71
N SER A 554 29.78 12.06 -22.19
CA SER A 554 31.12 12.00 -22.79
C SER A 554 32.15 11.60 -21.75
N SER A 555 32.99 10.60 -22.06
CA SER A 555 34.09 10.19 -21.19
C SER A 555 35.20 11.24 -21.05
N THR A 556 35.17 12.29 -21.88
CA THR A 556 36.12 13.40 -21.84
C THR A 556 35.70 14.54 -20.92
N GLU A 557 34.46 14.54 -20.41
CA GLU A 557 33.94 15.58 -19.54
C GLU A 557 33.55 15.00 -18.17
N PRO A 558 33.75 15.76 -17.08
CA PRO A 558 33.32 15.33 -15.74
C PRO A 558 31.80 15.18 -15.68
N PHE A 559 31.29 14.35 -14.77
CA PHE A 559 29.86 14.10 -14.62
C PHE A 559 29.07 15.36 -14.26
N PHE A 560 29.59 16.17 -13.33
CA PHE A 560 29.10 17.53 -13.12
C PHE A 560 30.21 18.49 -12.70
N VAL A 561 29.98 19.77 -12.95
CA VAL A 561 30.80 20.90 -12.48
C VAL A 561 29.90 21.89 -11.76
N ALA A 562 30.19 22.17 -10.49
CA ALA A 562 29.45 23.13 -9.68
C ALA A 562 30.36 24.31 -9.31
N PRO A 563 30.08 25.53 -9.81
CA PRO A 563 30.89 26.71 -9.51
C PRO A 563 30.64 27.19 -8.08
N ILE A 564 31.71 27.58 -7.38
CA ILE A 564 31.67 28.27 -6.09
C ILE A 564 31.86 29.76 -6.37
N VAL A 565 30.82 30.54 -6.11
CA VAL A 565 30.75 31.96 -6.43
C VAL A 565 30.89 32.80 -5.16
N GLN A 566 31.81 33.77 -5.16
CA GLN A 566 31.98 34.77 -4.10
C GLN A 566 31.94 36.17 -4.73
N GLN A 567 31.17 37.10 -4.16
CA GLN A 567 31.07 38.48 -4.66
C GLN A 567 30.85 38.59 -6.19
N ASN A 568 30.08 37.66 -6.75
CA ASN A 568 29.78 37.56 -8.18
C ASN A 568 30.97 37.14 -9.08
N GLU A 569 32.04 36.58 -8.51
CA GLU A 569 33.14 35.93 -9.23
C GLU A 569 33.24 34.45 -8.84
N THR A 570 33.59 33.59 -9.80
CA THR A 570 33.80 32.16 -9.52
C THR A 570 35.22 31.96 -9.01
N VAL A 571 35.37 31.62 -7.74
CA VAL A 571 36.67 31.48 -7.07
C VAL A 571 37.19 30.05 -7.08
N ALA A 572 36.27 29.10 -7.12
CA ALA A 572 36.56 27.67 -7.15
C ALA A 572 35.44 26.91 -7.87
N MET A 573 35.67 25.64 -8.14
CA MET A 573 34.68 24.74 -8.71
C MET A 573 34.82 23.35 -8.10
N ILE A 574 33.67 22.72 -7.84
CA ILE A 574 33.57 21.32 -7.45
C ILE A 574 33.35 20.52 -8.74
N VAL A 575 34.13 19.46 -8.91
CA VAL A 575 34.10 18.57 -10.07
C VAL A 575 33.86 17.15 -9.59
N CYS A 576 32.86 16.48 -10.15
CA CYS A 576 32.57 15.08 -9.91
C CYS A 576 32.88 14.26 -11.16
N TYR A 577 33.62 13.17 -11.01
CA TYR A 577 33.99 12.28 -12.12
C TYR A 577 33.16 10.99 -12.15
N ASP A 578 32.61 10.54 -11.02
CA ASP A 578 31.90 9.28 -10.89
C ASP A 578 30.44 9.47 -10.44
N ALA A 579 29.53 9.42 -11.40
CA ALA A 579 28.14 9.12 -11.09
C ALA A 579 27.46 8.39 -12.23
N SER A 580 26.52 7.53 -11.85
CA SER A 580 25.71 6.75 -12.78
C SER A 580 24.60 7.62 -13.37
N PHE A 581 24.26 7.39 -14.64
CA PHE A 581 23.12 8.05 -15.29
C PHE A 581 21.80 7.87 -14.48
N GLN A 582 21.66 6.75 -13.77
CA GLN A 582 20.51 6.45 -12.90
C GLN A 582 20.37 7.44 -11.73
N GLN A 583 21.45 8.09 -11.31
CA GLN A 583 21.43 9.11 -10.25
C GLN A 583 21.00 10.49 -10.77
N LEU A 584 20.98 10.75 -12.09
CA LEU A 584 20.67 12.06 -12.69
C LEU A 584 19.16 12.35 -12.66
N THR A 585 18.63 12.51 -11.45
CA THR A 585 17.23 12.84 -11.15
C THR A 585 17.11 14.30 -10.74
N LEU A 586 15.91 14.88 -10.83
CA LEU A 586 15.66 16.26 -10.36
C LEU A 586 15.97 16.42 -8.87
N SER A 587 15.71 15.38 -8.06
CA SER A 587 16.05 15.37 -6.63
C SER A 587 17.55 15.39 -6.40
N PHE A 588 18.32 14.64 -7.19
CA PHE A 588 19.79 14.67 -7.11
C PHE A 588 20.34 16.02 -7.52
N GLN A 589 19.84 16.63 -8.60
CA GLN A 589 20.27 17.97 -9.02
C GLN A 589 20.00 19.02 -7.93
N ASN A 590 18.82 18.96 -7.30
CA ASN A 590 18.48 19.83 -6.17
C ASN A 590 19.41 19.60 -4.97
N LEU A 591 19.77 18.35 -4.68
CA LEU A 591 20.70 18.03 -3.60
C LEU A 591 22.10 18.60 -3.86
N VAL A 592 22.62 18.46 -5.10
CA VAL A 592 23.89 19.06 -5.52
C VAL A 592 23.85 20.59 -5.38
N ASP A 593 22.75 21.24 -5.77
CA ASP A 593 22.58 22.69 -5.60
C ASP A 593 22.60 23.12 -4.12
N VAL A 594 21.87 22.41 -3.26
CA VAL A 594 21.82 22.71 -1.81
C VAL A 594 23.22 22.55 -1.19
N VAL A 595 23.91 21.44 -1.44
CA VAL A 595 25.25 21.18 -0.88
C VAL A 595 26.26 22.21 -1.39
N THR A 596 26.23 22.53 -2.69
CA THR A 596 27.11 23.54 -3.27
C THR A 596 26.90 24.92 -2.66
N ARG A 597 25.64 25.32 -2.40
CA ARG A 597 25.33 26.60 -1.74
C ARG A 597 25.81 26.64 -0.30
N LEU A 598 25.68 25.54 0.44
CA LEU A 598 26.19 25.43 1.82
C LEU A 598 27.72 25.58 1.86
N ILE A 599 28.43 24.88 0.98
CA ILE A 599 29.89 24.99 0.85
C ILE A 599 30.29 26.42 0.45
N SER A 600 29.59 27.01 -0.52
CA SER A 600 29.86 28.39 -0.96
C SER A 600 29.69 29.40 0.17
N ALA A 601 28.61 29.29 0.94
CA ALA A 601 28.35 30.16 2.09
C ALA A 601 29.39 29.99 3.22
N ALA A 602 29.88 28.76 3.45
CA ALA A 602 30.95 28.51 4.42
C ALA A 602 32.28 29.13 3.98
N LEU A 603 32.63 28.97 2.70
CA LEU A 603 33.85 29.56 2.12
C LEU A 603 33.79 31.09 2.07
N GLU A 604 32.63 31.67 1.77
CA GLU A 604 32.43 33.12 1.82
C GLU A 604 32.65 33.66 3.23
N ARG A 605 32.08 33.02 4.25
CA ARG A 605 32.28 33.38 5.65
C ARG A 605 33.75 33.34 6.08
N SER A 606 34.47 32.28 5.69
CA SER A 606 35.90 32.17 5.95
C SER A 606 36.72 33.24 5.23
N SER A 607 36.37 33.56 3.98
CA SER A 607 37.03 34.61 3.21
C SER A 607 36.84 35.99 3.86
N SER A 608 35.62 36.33 4.27
CA SER A 608 35.34 37.58 5.00
C SER A 608 36.10 37.66 6.33
N TYR A 609 36.15 36.57 7.10
CA TYR A 609 36.91 36.49 8.33
C TYR A 609 38.42 36.71 8.12
N ILE A 610 39.00 36.14 7.05
CA ILE A 610 40.42 36.35 6.72
C ILE A 610 40.69 37.79 6.29
N GLN A 611 39.79 38.39 5.51
CA GLN A 611 39.95 39.79 5.10
C GLN A 611 39.95 40.74 6.31
N GLU A 612 39.16 40.44 7.35
CA GLU A 612 39.12 41.22 8.60
C GLU A 612 40.40 41.05 9.44
N ILE A 613 41.06 39.89 9.36
CA ILE A 613 42.26 39.54 10.16
C ILE A 613 43.56 39.76 9.37
N ASN A 614 43.49 40.27 8.14
CA ASN A 614 44.64 40.39 7.26
C ASN A 614 45.81 41.18 7.89
N ASN A 615 45.48 42.26 8.62
CA ASN A 615 46.44 43.09 9.35
C ASN A 615 47.06 42.38 10.57
N GLU A 616 46.40 41.35 11.10
CA GLU A 616 46.91 40.54 12.21
C GLU A 616 47.77 39.36 11.72
N ARG A 617 47.54 38.86 10.50
CA ARG A 617 48.19 37.67 9.93
C ARG A 617 49.55 37.95 9.30
N TYR A 618 49.68 39.06 8.60
CA TYR A 618 50.88 39.43 7.87
C TYR A 618 51.69 40.51 8.59
N ILE A 619 52.99 40.57 8.34
CA ILE A 619 53.84 41.68 8.75
C ILE A 619 53.44 42.91 7.92
N GLU A 620 53.29 44.07 8.56
CA GLU A 620 52.83 45.32 7.93
C GLU A 620 53.52 45.58 6.59
N ASP A 621 52.72 45.94 5.58
CA ASP A 621 53.12 46.20 4.19
C ASP A 621 53.83 45.04 3.46
N THR A 622 53.64 43.79 3.90
CA THR A 622 54.19 42.59 3.24
C THR A 622 53.18 41.44 3.16
N ASN A 623 53.44 40.46 2.30
CA ASN A 623 52.71 39.18 2.27
C ASN A 623 53.39 38.11 3.16
N ALA A 624 54.31 38.50 4.05
CA ALA A 624 55.03 37.58 4.93
C ALA A 624 54.21 37.26 6.17
N LEU A 625 53.99 35.98 6.45
CA LEU A 625 53.21 35.52 7.60
C LEU A 625 53.98 35.72 8.92
N LYS A 626 53.27 36.14 9.98
CA LYS A 626 53.81 36.15 11.35
C LYS A 626 54.07 34.72 11.85
N PRO A 627 55.03 34.51 12.77
CA PRO A 627 55.47 33.17 13.20
C PRO A 627 54.36 32.20 13.58
N ALA A 628 53.41 32.63 14.42
CA ALA A 628 52.31 31.79 14.87
C ALA A 628 51.39 31.31 13.72
N TYR A 629 51.22 32.14 12.67
CA TYR A 629 50.39 31.79 11.51
C TYR A 629 51.16 30.94 10.50
N PHE A 630 52.46 31.19 10.34
CA PHE A 630 53.31 30.39 9.45
C PHE A 630 53.40 28.94 9.94
N SER A 631 53.64 28.72 11.23
CA SER A 631 53.67 27.37 11.83
C SER A 631 52.36 26.60 11.64
N ARG A 632 51.21 27.29 11.73
CA ARG A 632 49.89 26.68 11.49
C ARG A 632 49.71 26.24 10.05
N ILE A 633 50.06 27.09 9.07
CA ILE A 633 49.97 26.72 7.65
C ILE A 633 50.90 25.55 7.34
N LEU A 634 52.13 25.56 7.86
CA LEU A 634 53.07 24.49 7.64
C LEU A 634 52.54 23.15 8.17
N ALA A 635 52.00 23.13 9.38
CA ALA A 635 51.37 21.94 9.97
C ALA A 635 50.19 21.42 9.12
N GLN A 636 49.40 22.32 8.54
CA GLN A 636 48.29 21.96 7.65
C GLN A 636 48.76 21.38 6.32
N LYS A 637 49.83 21.92 5.73
CA LYS A 637 50.41 21.37 4.50
C LYS A 637 51.00 20.00 4.73
N GLN A 638 51.65 19.78 5.87
CA GLN A 638 52.12 18.46 6.27
C GLN A 638 50.95 17.48 6.44
N GLN A 639 49.88 17.90 7.15
CA GLN A 639 48.68 17.08 7.30
C GLN A 639 48.01 16.78 5.94
N ALA A 640 47.95 17.73 5.01
CA ALA A 640 47.39 17.54 3.68
C ALA A 640 48.25 16.61 2.81
N ALA A 641 49.58 16.68 2.93
CA ALA A 641 50.48 15.73 2.28
C ALA A 641 50.26 14.31 2.80
N ASP A 642 50.16 14.13 4.11
CA ASP A 642 49.98 12.82 4.74
C ASP A 642 48.59 12.24 4.47
N THR A 643 47.55 13.09 4.57
CA THR A 643 46.16 12.64 4.53
C THR A 643 45.59 12.58 3.12
N LEU A 644 45.98 13.50 2.24
CA LEU A 644 45.40 13.70 0.91
C LEU A 644 46.40 13.48 -0.23
N GLN A 645 47.67 13.17 0.08
CA GLN A 645 48.73 12.95 -0.91
C GLN A 645 48.95 14.17 -1.83
N ILE A 646 48.75 15.38 -1.31
CA ILE A 646 49.02 16.62 -2.04
C ILE A 646 50.45 17.06 -1.70
N PRO A 647 51.40 17.07 -2.67
CA PRO A 647 52.80 17.37 -2.37
C PRO A 647 52.99 18.85 -2.00
N TYR A 648 54.00 19.13 -1.17
CA TYR A 648 54.51 20.47 -0.95
C TYR A 648 56.04 20.42 -0.84
N THR A 649 56.69 21.53 -1.16
CA THR A 649 58.15 21.67 -1.00
C THR A 649 58.46 22.86 -0.10
N LEU A 650 59.33 22.66 0.88
CA LEU A 650 59.79 23.71 1.79
C LEU A 650 61.16 24.23 1.33
N LEU A 651 61.27 25.54 1.15
CA LEU A 651 62.53 26.23 0.90
C LEU A 651 62.95 27.04 2.12
N PHE A 652 64.23 26.99 2.46
CA PHE A 652 64.88 27.85 3.44
C PHE A 652 65.63 28.97 2.73
N ILE A 653 65.45 30.20 3.21
CA ILE A 653 66.18 31.35 2.71
C ILE A 653 67.45 31.51 3.53
N ASN A 654 68.61 31.44 2.88
CA ASN A 654 69.92 31.37 3.53
C ASN A 654 70.39 32.71 4.15
N GLU A 655 69.51 33.71 4.23
CA GLU A 655 69.81 35.05 4.74
C GLU A 655 69.23 35.25 6.15
N LYS A 656 69.91 36.05 6.99
CA LYS A 656 69.52 36.28 8.40
C LYS A 656 68.89 37.65 8.66
N ALA A 657 68.87 38.55 7.68
CA ALA A 657 68.38 39.92 7.85
C ALA A 657 67.50 40.34 6.67
N PHE A 658 66.21 40.55 6.94
CA PHE A 658 65.21 40.90 5.95
C PHE A 658 64.67 42.31 6.22
N ASN A 659 64.59 43.13 5.18
CA ASN A 659 63.88 44.41 5.19
C ASN A 659 62.52 44.25 4.48
N THR A 660 61.62 45.22 4.68
CA THR A 660 60.27 45.22 4.08
C THR A 660 60.31 45.11 2.56
N GLU A 661 61.26 45.77 1.90
CA GLU A 661 61.43 45.71 0.43
C GLU A 661 61.80 44.30 -0.08
N LYS A 662 62.69 43.58 0.61
CA LYS A 662 63.02 42.19 0.24
C LYS A 662 61.85 41.24 0.46
N LEU A 663 61.07 41.43 1.53
CA LEU A 663 59.88 40.61 1.77
C LEU A 663 58.81 40.84 0.69
N GLN A 664 58.62 42.08 0.23
CA GLN A 664 57.77 42.39 -0.92
C GLN A 664 58.30 41.75 -2.22
N LEU A 665 59.61 41.79 -2.43
CA LEU A 665 60.25 41.16 -3.60
C LEU A 665 60.04 39.65 -3.62
N ILE A 666 60.22 38.96 -2.49
CA ILE A 666 59.92 37.53 -2.36
C ILE A 666 58.44 37.26 -2.67
N GLY A 667 57.54 38.01 -2.05
CA GLY A 667 56.10 37.88 -2.29
C GLY A 667 55.69 38.06 -3.77
N SER A 668 56.40 38.91 -4.52
CA SER A 668 56.12 39.12 -5.96
C SER A 668 56.52 37.96 -6.87
N ILE A 669 57.44 37.11 -6.42
CA ILE A 669 57.94 35.94 -7.17
C ILE A 669 57.04 34.72 -6.94
N LEU A 670 56.42 34.67 -5.76
CA LEU A 670 55.59 33.56 -5.30
C LEU A 670 54.20 33.57 -5.93
N ARG A 671 53.62 32.37 -6.03
CA ARG A 671 52.24 32.22 -6.51
C ARG A 671 51.29 32.60 -5.38
N THR A 672 50.05 32.94 -5.71
CA THR A 672 48.98 33.21 -4.73
C THR A 672 48.67 32.03 -3.80
N THR A 673 49.03 30.82 -4.21
CA THR A 673 48.87 29.58 -3.43
C THR A 673 50.09 29.22 -2.58
N ASP A 674 51.20 29.93 -2.76
CA ASP A 674 52.45 29.71 -2.02
C ASP A 674 52.50 30.65 -0.84
N TYR A 675 53.09 30.20 0.25
CA TYR A 675 53.17 30.97 1.49
C TYR A 675 54.61 31.18 1.88
N PHE A 676 54.92 32.29 2.53
CA PHE A 676 56.22 32.51 3.13
C PHE A 676 56.08 33.25 4.45
N GLY A 677 56.99 32.98 5.38
CA GLY A 677 56.90 33.53 6.72
C GLY A 677 58.04 33.05 7.61
N PHE A 678 58.12 33.68 8.77
CA PHE A 678 59.14 33.36 9.76
C PHE A 678 58.71 32.17 10.61
N ASP A 679 59.66 31.34 11.03
CA ASP A 679 59.42 30.38 12.11
C ASP A 679 59.57 31.06 13.49
N GLU A 680 59.40 30.29 14.58
CA GLU A 680 59.57 30.81 15.95
C GLU A 680 61.02 31.23 16.28
N LYS A 681 62.00 30.82 15.47
CA LYS A 681 63.43 31.15 15.63
C LYS A 681 63.84 32.38 14.82
N GLY A 682 62.94 32.92 13.99
CA GLY A 682 63.18 34.08 13.14
C GLY A 682 63.81 33.75 11.80
N ASP A 683 63.81 32.48 11.41
CA ASP A 683 64.29 32.00 10.12
C ASP A 683 63.16 32.08 9.07
N LEU A 684 63.49 32.50 7.84
CA LEU A 684 62.50 32.71 6.76
C LEU A 684 62.38 31.48 5.86
N TYR A 685 61.14 31.00 5.72
CA TYR A 685 60.83 29.83 4.90
C TYR A 685 59.76 30.15 3.85
N ILE A 686 59.80 29.41 2.74
CA ILE A 686 58.79 29.43 1.68
C ILE A 686 58.19 28.04 1.55
N VAL A 687 56.86 27.97 1.56
CA VAL A 687 56.08 26.76 1.32
C VAL A 687 55.51 26.82 -0.09
N LEU A 688 56.06 26.01 -0.99
CA LEU A 688 55.54 25.82 -2.34
C LEU A 688 54.43 24.78 -2.32
N SER A 689 53.20 25.23 -2.58
CA SER A 689 52.03 24.35 -2.57
C SER A 689 51.96 23.52 -3.86
N ASN A 690 51.57 22.25 -3.75
CA ASN A 690 51.35 21.34 -4.88
C ASN A 690 52.56 21.28 -5.85
N THR A 691 53.77 21.26 -5.29
CA THR A 691 55.02 21.30 -6.04
C THR A 691 55.93 20.20 -5.51
N GLU A 692 56.38 19.31 -6.39
CA GLU A 692 57.36 18.26 -6.08
C GLU A 692 58.80 18.81 -6.10
N LEU A 693 59.73 18.08 -5.47
CA LEU A 693 61.15 18.42 -5.40
C LEU A 693 61.77 18.75 -6.76
N ASN A 694 61.37 18.04 -7.82
CA ASN A 694 61.89 18.25 -9.17
C ASN A 694 61.45 19.59 -9.79
N ASP A 695 60.30 20.13 -9.38
CA ASP A 695 59.72 21.36 -9.92
C ASP A 695 60.12 22.61 -9.13
N ALA A 696 60.63 22.44 -7.90
CA ALA A 696 61.08 23.52 -7.05
C ALA A 696 62.29 24.28 -7.61
N GLY A 697 63.09 23.64 -8.47
CA GLY A 697 64.29 24.24 -9.10
C GLY A 697 64.00 25.54 -9.85
N MET A 698 62.87 25.63 -10.56
CA MET A 698 62.50 26.85 -11.30
C MET A 698 62.23 28.05 -10.38
N VAL A 699 61.75 27.81 -9.17
CA VAL A 699 61.49 28.88 -8.19
C VAL A 699 62.80 29.34 -7.55
N ILE A 700 63.70 28.40 -7.25
CA ILE A 700 65.04 28.69 -6.74
C ILE A 700 65.83 29.52 -7.75
N GLU A 701 65.79 29.21 -9.03
CA GLU A 701 66.43 30.01 -10.08
C GLU A 701 65.86 31.44 -10.16
N ARG A 702 64.54 31.61 -10.02
CA ARG A 702 63.89 32.94 -10.00
C ARG A 702 64.29 33.77 -8.78
N LEU A 703 64.45 33.13 -7.62
CA LEU A 703 64.94 33.77 -6.40
C LEU A 703 66.42 34.16 -6.55
N ALA A 704 67.25 33.26 -7.09
CA ALA A 704 68.67 33.52 -7.34
C ALA A 704 68.88 34.68 -8.33
N GLY A 705 68.05 34.79 -9.37
CA GLY A 705 68.05 35.92 -10.31
C GLY A 705 67.71 37.28 -9.70
N LYS A 706 67.26 37.29 -8.43
CA LYS A 706 66.99 38.48 -7.62
C LYS A 706 67.92 38.60 -6.41
N TYR A 707 69.04 37.88 -6.43
CA TYR A 707 70.05 37.85 -5.35
C TYR A 707 69.52 37.28 -4.02
N ILE A 708 68.58 36.32 -4.08
CA ILE A 708 68.04 35.64 -2.90
C ILE A 708 68.43 34.17 -2.99
N GLU A 709 69.31 33.71 -2.09
CA GLU A 709 69.71 32.31 -2.02
C GLU A 709 68.71 31.48 -1.23
N ALA A 710 68.19 30.42 -1.86
CA ALA A 710 67.25 29.49 -1.27
C ALA A 710 67.74 28.05 -1.43
N SER A 711 67.50 27.22 -0.41
CA SER A 711 67.83 25.79 -0.42
C SER A 711 66.60 24.95 -0.08
N VAL A 712 66.46 23.78 -0.70
CA VAL A 712 65.37 22.85 -0.38
C VAL A 712 65.67 22.16 0.95
N ILE A 713 64.67 22.06 1.83
CA ILE A 713 64.76 21.25 3.03
C ILE A 713 64.11 19.89 2.77
N GLU A 714 64.92 18.83 2.83
CA GLU A 714 64.46 17.44 2.65
C GLU A 714 63.94 16.77 3.93
N LYS A 715 63.96 17.44 5.10
CA LYS A 715 63.53 16.86 6.38
C LYS A 715 62.58 17.75 7.15
N GLU A 716 61.49 17.13 7.60
CA GLU A 716 60.54 17.66 8.58
C GLU A 716 61.24 18.54 9.62
N MET A 717 60.71 19.76 9.83
CA MET A 717 61.16 20.57 10.97
C MET A 717 60.97 19.76 12.27
N PRO A 718 61.92 19.81 13.22
CA PRO A 718 61.75 19.12 14.49
C PRO A 718 60.52 19.67 15.21
N HIS A 719 59.61 18.75 15.52
CA HIS A 719 58.31 18.93 16.18
C HIS A 719 58.15 20.23 16.98
N VAL A 720 57.16 21.04 16.59
CA VAL A 720 56.53 22.03 17.47
C VAL A 720 55.76 21.24 18.53
N GLY A 721 56.20 21.37 19.78
CA GLY A 721 55.60 20.69 20.95
C GLY A 721 54.28 21.30 21.41
#